data_AF-A0A167ZZH0-F1
#
_entry.id   AF-A0A167ZZH0-F1
#
_cell.length_a   1.000
_cell.length_b   1.000
_cell.length_c   1.000
_cell.angle_alpha   90.00
_cell.angle_beta   90.00
_cell.angle_gamma   90.00
#
_symmetry.space_group_name_H-M   'P 1'
#
loop_
_entity.id
_entity.type
_entity.pdbx_description
1 polymer ?
#
loop_
_entity_poly.entity_id
_entity_poly.type
_entity_poly.pdbx_seq_one_letter_code
_entity_poly.pdbx_strand_id
1 'polypeptide(L)'
;MKSTLLALASCLLAAPAAALPGAPWGSSVVKVAGASTTPNTDGTTSSVQATANTAATGSLASSQATPRPFSNHRYSNTTTGAGGSESGYSSSLYFTNWGIYGANFQPQQIPADKVTRILYAFADIGSDGTVKSSDSYADVEKHYPTDSWNDLGKNAYGCVKQLYLLKKKHRQLKVLLSIGGWTYSPKFPPIAATAAGRQTFAQSAVQLMGDWGFDGIDLDWEYPSNAAQARDFVSLLQACREALDNYADAHAPGYHFLITIASPAGPKNYNAMDLAGMDPYVDAWNLMAYDYAGSWDNTSGHQANIYKDPDNSLATKFSTEQALDDYLDKGIDSSKIMMGLPLYGRSFEATSGLGQPYSGVGAGTVQSGIWLYKDLPRKGAEEAYDSIAHASYSYDKKSRELISYDNVASARKKSSYLMDKRLGGAVYWEASGDRNDSSSLISTVARELASLDRSHNLLKYPASQYDNIRTGVPDVSWNRSGQRGRVLPKPESIPSHDRGIGPAIRPESSHHNNGDSSAMPADTTAGDGGSNEQSEPQESDDFGKEYENAGGNPSAGNLYGGTLSAFDPSEPKKFDKDNGVLTEWTAAASIHSRRPFKMNPYPAYNSRAWRAARHARYEPCTGPGERPLPDIAAFPGRPKNFPPPSFGSYEVFGLDPSLCFERDTRLGVYALPLETRDAVDWGALQTACVARNVARFNLTGPANDFLTTAYGPINDGNDDDSSDTDTNAQKKRSKPQPRHWWKRTDTPLPRAGGRVFPRRGPDVVREPRTAILLRSYTGKEYTENDRYIIRSLVSELALRSGGEYQVFLLVHVKEPGVDLLADRRAYEAQRRAAVPPEFRGMTLLWNDAAVRDRYPRLARGHHGAATDVHSAQWLPVQAFAQEFREFAHVWNWEMDTRLTGHAYDMLEKLAAFAKRQPRKGLWERNERYYIPGYYGAYDTAFRASVDAAAAAAGHDAVWGAPRLPFIHPVGPSPPLPAGPGYDDDYQWGTDEEADLITLAPLFDPRDSGWILGNDVWAYSDENHTSGSLPRRGSIGTQCRLSRALLDIMHVESLRGNHAASEMVPGTVSLLHGLKAVFAPIPVFMDRPISPARLARWFNSGPRGGSSGGPDSAMGWGREDRFRGATWYYRAGPPQRLYNNWVGYEDNGVGGLEWELARGRPCLPAMFLHPVKDVLPTGPGYRSESNLPY
;
A
#
# COMPACT_ATOMS: atom_id res chain seq x y z
N MET A 1 -2.86 44.41 -6.34
CA MET A 1 -1.67 45.15 -6.83
C MET A 1 -0.94 45.73 -5.64
N LYS A 2 0.25 46.32 -5.87
CA LYS A 2 1.00 47.20 -4.94
C LYS A 2 0.11 48.30 -4.31
N SER A 3 0.38 48.90 -3.15
CA SER A 3 1.29 48.58 -2.02
C SER A 3 1.19 49.71 -0.97
N THR A 4 1.23 49.43 0.34
CA THR A 4 1.22 50.49 1.37
C THR A 4 2.23 50.21 2.51
N LEU A 5 3.24 51.10 2.59
CA LEU A 5 3.97 51.67 3.74
C LEU A 5 3.96 50.93 5.12
N LEU A 6 5.12 50.62 5.73
CA LEU A 6 5.99 51.47 6.62
C LEU A 6 5.37 51.79 8.01
N ALA A 7 6.09 51.92 9.15
CA ALA A 7 7.48 51.53 9.52
C ALA A 7 7.81 51.77 11.02
N LEU A 8 8.83 51.05 11.53
CA LEU A 8 9.90 51.44 12.49
C LEU A 8 9.63 51.86 13.98
N ALA A 9 10.55 51.36 14.84
CA ALA A 9 11.15 51.97 16.05
C ALA A 9 10.28 52.19 17.32
N SER A 10 10.77 52.20 18.57
CA SER A 10 12.02 51.70 19.24
C SER A 10 11.77 51.77 20.77
N CYS A 11 12.04 50.76 21.62
CA CYS A 11 13.31 50.20 22.13
C CYS A 11 13.87 50.92 23.41
N LEU A 12 14.56 50.18 24.30
CA LEU A 12 15.31 50.60 25.52
C LEU A 12 14.46 50.91 26.80
N LEU A 13 14.87 50.66 28.06
CA LEU A 13 15.87 49.72 28.67
C LEU A 13 15.70 49.61 30.23
N ALA A 14 16.29 48.56 30.81
CA ALA A 14 16.85 48.44 32.19
C ALA A 14 15.93 48.35 33.46
N ALA A 15 16.48 47.68 34.49
CA ALA A 15 16.02 47.57 35.89
C ALA A 15 17.12 48.16 36.84
N PRO A 16 16.98 48.22 38.20
CA PRO A 16 17.21 47.03 39.06
C PRO A 16 16.63 47.03 40.52
N ALA A 17 16.96 45.96 41.28
CA ALA A 17 17.29 45.91 42.74
C ALA A 17 16.22 45.86 43.88
N ALA A 18 16.06 44.64 44.44
CA ALA A 18 16.23 44.21 45.85
C ALA A 18 15.50 44.87 47.07
N ALA A 19 14.84 44.02 47.90
CA ALA A 19 14.95 43.97 49.38
C ALA A 19 14.22 42.75 50.03
N LEU A 20 14.67 42.34 51.22
CA LEU A 20 14.02 41.46 52.24
C LEU A 20 13.98 42.25 53.59
N PRO A 21 13.48 41.77 54.75
CA PRO A 21 12.83 40.48 55.12
C PRO A 21 11.49 40.64 55.90
N GLY A 22 10.89 39.54 56.41
CA GLY A 22 9.82 39.63 57.42
C GLY A 22 9.16 38.31 57.86
N ALA A 23 9.35 37.93 59.12
CA ALA A 23 8.61 36.93 59.93
C ALA A 23 8.55 37.48 61.39
N PRO A 24 7.95 36.86 62.44
CA PRO A 24 7.48 35.47 62.58
C PRO A 24 6.21 35.29 63.49
N TRP A 25 6.06 34.10 64.12
CA TRP A 25 5.11 33.67 65.19
C TRP A 25 3.66 33.33 64.73
N GLY A 26 2.98 32.30 65.27
CA GLY A 26 3.46 31.20 66.13
C GLY A 26 2.36 30.49 66.94
N SER A 27 2.61 29.23 67.37
CA SER A 27 1.96 28.47 68.48
C SER A 27 0.46 28.06 68.36
N SER A 28 -0.08 27.00 69.00
CA SER A 28 0.50 25.77 69.61
C SER A 28 -0.59 24.77 70.14
N VAL A 29 -0.41 23.44 69.95
CA VAL A 29 -0.44 22.38 71.01
C VAL A 29 -1.81 21.90 71.63
N VAL A 30 -2.10 20.56 71.47
CA VAL A 30 -2.64 19.59 72.51
C VAL A 30 -4.17 19.51 72.81
N LYS A 31 -4.85 18.38 73.17
CA LYS A 31 -4.56 16.90 73.36
C LYS A 31 -5.88 16.05 73.50
N VAL A 32 -5.83 14.72 73.23
CA VAL A 32 -6.47 13.55 73.95
C VAL A 32 -8.03 13.50 74.06
N ALA A 33 -8.80 12.40 74.10
CA ALA A 33 -8.68 10.90 74.07
C ALA A 33 -9.95 10.32 73.35
N GLY A 34 -10.23 9.00 73.19
CA GLY A 34 -9.50 7.76 73.49
C GLY A 34 -10.39 6.59 74.02
N ALA A 35 -10.37 5.42 73.35
CA ALA A 35 -10.98 4.11 73.74
C ALA A 35 -12.53 4.05 73.84
N SER A 36 -13.25 2.90 73.89
CA SER A 36 -12.96 1.43 73.99
C SER A 36 -14.08 0.63 73.24
N THR A 37 -14.20 -0.72 73.11
CA THR A 37 -13.89 -1.91 73.96
C THR A 37 -13.57 -3.23 73.18
N THR A 38 -13.03 -4.26 73.88
CA THR A 38 -12.60 -5.61 73.40
C THR A 38 -13.08 -6.78 74.30
N PRO A 39 -13.30 -8.00 73.77
CA PRO A 39 -12.39 -9.17 73.97
C PRO A 39 -11.99 -9.84 72.61
N ASN A 40 -11.19 -10.92 72.43
CA ASN A 40 -10.68 -12.09 73.20
C ASN A 40 -11.62 -13.34 73.27
N THR A 41 -11.18 -14.61 73.26
CA THR A 41 -9.81 -15.25 73.34
C THR A 41 -9.80 -16.70 72.75
N ASP A 42 -8.60 -17.33 72.70
CA ASP A 42 -8.30 -18.79 72.61
C ASP A 42 -8.60 -19.58 71.31
N GLY A 43 -7.90 -20.68 70.96
CA GLY A 43 -6.66 -21.26 71.50
C GLY A 43 -6.41 -22.74 71.10
N THR A 44 -5.15 -23.17 70.87
CA THR A 44 -4.66 -24.57 70.61
C THR A 44 -5.23 -25.30 69.36
N THR A 45 -4.62 -26.27 68.65
CA THR A 45 -3.29 -26.95 68.58
C THR A 45 -3.15 -27.50 67.12
N SER A 46 -2.16 -28.24 66.59
CA SER A 46 -0.94 -28.97 67.02
C SER A 46 -0.08 -29.18 65.74
N SER A 47 1.23 -28.86 65.66
CA SER A 47 2.44 -29.54 66.18
C SER A 47 2.96 -30.76 65.39
N VAL A 48 4.27 -30.73 65.00
CA VAL A 48 5.25 -31.86 65.07
C VAL A 48 5.08 -33.01 64.04
N GLN A 49 6.12 -33.58 63.38
CA GLN A 49 7.58 -33.33 63.27
C GLN A 49 8.18 -34.12 62.07
N ALA A 50 9.38 -33.69 61.59
CA ALA A 50 10.48 -34.52 61.02
C ALA A 50 10.17 -35.44 59.78
N THR A 51 11.12 -35.95 59.00
CA THR A 51 12.61 -35.99 59.03
C THR A 51 13.18 -35.42 57.71
N ALA A 52 14.37 -34.83 57.59
CA ALA A 52 15.68 -35.02 58.23
C ALA A 52 16.51 -36.19 57.66
N ASN A 53 17.35 -35.89 56.64
CA ASN A 53 18.75 -36.30 56.42
C ASN A 53 19.06 -36.27 54.89
N THR A 54 20.15 -35.71 54.31
CA THR A 54 21.59 -35.63 54.63
C THR A 54 22.33 -36.98 54.60
N ALA A 55 23.48 -37.15 53.95
CA ALA A 55 24.23 -36.30 53.02
C ALA A 55 25.36 -37.15 52.37
N ALA A 56 26.31 -36.48 51.71
CA ALA A 56 27.75 -36.83 51.66
C ALA A 56 28.20 -37.91 50.64
N THR A 57 29.40 -37.80 50.03
CA THR A 57 30.30 -36.64 49.84
C THR A 57 31.27 -36.93 48.67
N GLY A 58 31.69 -35.88 47.96
CA GLY A 58 32.88 -35.88 47.11
C GLY A 58 33.46 -34.47 47.05
N SER A 59 34.55 -34.22 47.78
CA SER A 59 35.12 -32.88 47.99
C SER A 59 36.57 -32.81 47.49
N LEU A 60 36.99 -31.62 47.03
CA LEU A 60 38.34 -31.02 46.98
C LEU A 60 38.24 -29.78 46.05
N ALA A 61 38.83 -28.60 46.31
CA ALA A 61 39.47 -28.06 47.50
C ALA A 61 39.31 -26.51 47.49
N SER A 62 39.64 -25.81 48.59
CA SER A 62 39.41 -24.37 48.74
C SER A 62 40.64 -23.49 48.43
N SER A 63 40.38 -22.24 48.07
CA SER A 63 41.22 -21.09 48.44
C SER A 63 40.35 -19.85 48.63
N GLN A 64 40.78 -18.90 49.48
CA GLN A 64 39.96 -17.77 49.92
C GLN A 64 40.34 -16.46 49.21
N ALA A 65 39.35 -15.60 48.97
CA ALA A 65 39.55 -14.17 48.78
C ALA A 65 38.45 -13.40 49.53
N THR A 66 38.84 -12.42 50.35
CA THR A 66 37.91 -11.59 51.13
C THR A 66 37.25 -10.51 50.26
N PRO A 67 35.95 -10.19 50.45
CA PRO A 67 35.36 -9.03 49.79
C PRO A 67 36.03 -7.74 50.30
N ARG A 68 36.47 -6.90 49.35
CA ARG A 68 36.90 -5.51 49.61
C ARG A 68 35.83 -4.55 49.07
N PRO A 69 35.68 -3.35 49.66
CA PRO A 69 34.50 -2.52 49.44
C PRO A 69 34.41 -1.98 48.01
N PHE A 70 33.18 -1.75 47.55
CA PHE A 70 32.90 -1.02 46.31
C PHE A 70 33.54 0.37 46.37
N SER A 71 34.49 0.62 45.47
CA SER A 71 35.10 1.94 45.29
C SER A 71 34.22 2.78 44.38
N ASN A 72 33.90 4.00 44.80
CA ASN A 72 33.14 4.97 43.99
C ASN A 72 33.87 5.28 42.68
N HIS A 73 33.43 4.69 41.57
CA HIS A 73 33.75 5.20 40.24
C HIS A 73 32.95 6.47 39.97
N ARG A 74 33.49 7.60 40.46
CA ARG A 74 33.15 8.92 39.92
C ARG A 74 33.48 8.92 38.43
N TYR A 75 32.45 8.89 37.58
CA TYR A 75 32.60 9.47 36.25
C TYR A 75 32.96 10.95 36.43
N SER A 76 33.99 11.41 35.72
CA SER A 76 34.51 12.76 35.90
C SER A 76 33.58 13.78 35.26
N ASN A 77 33.24 14.85 36.00
CA ASN A 77 32.66 16.05 35.42
C ASN A 77 33.64 16.68 34.44
N THR A 78 33.50 16.38 33.14
CA THR A 78 34.08 17.20 32.08
C THR A 78 33.20 18.43 31.92
N THR A 79 33.60 19.55 32.53
CA THR A 79 32.87 20.82 32.42
C THR A 79 33.07 21.47 31.06
N THR A 80 32.43 20.92 30.02
CA THR A 80 32.03 21.72 28.86
C THR A 80 30.97 22.72 29.32
N GLY A 81 31.15 24.00 28.95
CA GLY A 81 30.26 25.08 29.38
C GLY A 81 28.83 24.98 28.83
N ALA A 82 27.98 25.91 29.27
CA ALA A 82 26.55 25.93 28.93
C ALA A 82 26.27 25.81 27.41
N GLY A 83 25.71 24.68 27.02
CA GLY A 83 25.18 24.39 25.69
C GLY A 83 23.91 23.56 25.84
N GLY A 84 22.84 23.93 25.13
CA GLY A 84 21.57 23.22 25.16
C GLY A 84 21.34 22.35 23.91
N SER A 85 20.33 21.50 24.00
CA SER A 85 19.70 20.70 22.92
C SER A 85 20.59 19.76 22.09
N GLU A 86 20.39 18.45 22.28
CA GLU A 86 20.52 17.44 21.19
C GLU A 86 19.40 16.38 21.21
N SER A 87 18.86 15.99 22.37
CA SER A 87 17.71 15.07 22.47
C SER A 87 16.36 15.79 22.35
N GLY A 88 15.50 15.33 21.43
CA GLY A 88 14.10 15.80 21.31
C GLY A 88 13.11 15.02 22.20
N TYR A 89 11.85 15.44 22.20
CA TYR A 89 10.76 14.80 22.96
C TYR A 89 10.50 13.36 22.53
N SER A 90 10.13 12.49 23.46
CA SER A 90 9.65 11.15 23.12
C SER A 90 8.15 11.16 22.76
N SER A 91 7.78 10.24 21.88
CA SER A 91 6.40 10.01 21.43
C SER A 91 6.16 8.51 21.49
N SER A 92 5.52 8.05 22.57
CA SER A 92 5.37 6.63 22.90
C SER A 92 3.98 6.12 22.50
N LEU A 93 3.87 5.00 21.81
CA LEU A 93 2.60 4.44 21.35
C LEU A 93 2.43 3.00 21.81
N TYR A 94 1.38 2.72 22.58
CA TYR A 94 0.97 1.33 22.85
C TYR A 94 0.39 0.71 21.58
N PHE A 95 0.98 -0.40 21.13
CA PHE A 95 0.44 -1.25 20.08
C PHE A 95 -0.03 -2.56 20.72
N THR A 96 -1.31 -2.87 20.60
CA THR A 96 -1.91 -4.07 21.19
C THR A 96 -1.81 -5.26 20.24
N ASN A 97 -1.34 -6.42 20.72
CA ASN A 97 -1.20 -7.61 19.87
C ASN A 97 -2.55 -8.13 19.38
N TRP A 98 -3.61 -8.01 20.21
CA TRP A 98 -4.99 -8.28 19.80
C TRP A 98 -5.58 -7.24 18.82
N GLY A 99 -4.93 -6.09 18.66
CA GLY A 99 -5.36 -5.02 17.73
C GLY A 99 -5.41 -5.48 16.26
N ILE A 100 -4.66 -6.53 15.91
CA ILE A 100 -4.63 -7.11 14.57
C ILE A 100 -5.92 -7.85 14.18
N TYR A 101 -6.81 -8.13 15.14
CA TYR A 101 -8.06 -8.88 14.95
C TYR A 101 -9.25 -7.93 14.72
N GLY A 102 -10.14 -7.77 15.72
CA GLY A 102 -11.41 -7.04 15.57
C GLY A 102 -11.24 -5.54 15.28
N ALA A 103 -10.16 -4.91 15.75
CA ALA A 103 -9.83 -3.53 15.40
C ALA A 103 -9.12 -3.39 14.04
N ASN A 104 -8.67 -4.51 13.46
CA ASN A 104 -7.92 -4.65 12.21
C ASN A 104 -6.82 -3.59 12.03
N PHE A 105 -6.01 -3.38 13.06
CA PHE A 105 -4.89 -2.46 13.04
C PHE A 105 -3.57 -3.25 13.06
N GLN A 106 -2.92 -3.27 11.90
CA GLN A 106 -1.68 -4.01 11.65
C GLN A 106 -0.44 -3.10 11.88
N PRO A 107 0.74 -3.64 12.21
CA PRO A 107 1.92 -2.82 12.52
C PRO A 107 2.29 -1.82 11.40
N GLN A 108 2.03 -2.16 10.14
CA GLN A 108 2.32 -1.31 8.97
C GLN A 108 1.47 -0.01 8.92
N GLN A 109 0.43 0.10 9.75
CA GLN A 109 -0.41 1.30 9.91
C GLN A 109 0.11 2.28 10.97
N ILE A 110 1.17 1.93 11.72
CA ILE A 110 1.77 2.81 12.73
C ILE A 110 2.41 4.03 12.05
N PRO A 111 2.16 5.28 12.52
CA PRO A 111 2.82 6.49 12.03
C PRO A 111 4.28 6.58 12.54
N ALA A 112 5.15 5.71 12.02
CA ALA A 112 6.52 5.48 12.46
C ALA A 112 7.50 6.66 12.29
N ASP A 113 7.06 7.77 11.68
CA ASP A 113 7.79 9.04 11.64
C ASP A 113 7.28 10.07 12.68
N LYS A 114 6.16 9.79 13.37
CA LYS A 114 5.58 10.59 14.47
C LYS A 114 5.79 9.96 15.85
N VAL A 115 6.28 8.73 15.89
CA VAL A 115 6.48 7.89 17.08
C VAL A 115 7.98 7.61 17.25
N THR A 116 8.48 7.65 18.48
CA THR A 116 9.88 7.33 18.82
C THR A 116 10.00 6.05 19.65
N ARG A 117 8.93 5.62 20.32
CA ARG A 117 8.85 4.36 21.08
C ARG A 117 7.53 3.65 20.79
N ILE A 118 7.55 2.37 20.44
CA ILE A 118 6.38 1.50 20.46
C ILE A 118 6.44 0.64 21.71
N LEU A 119 5.34 0.53 22.43
CA LEU A 119 5.19 -0.31 23.61
C LEU A 119 4.28 -1.48 23.21
N TYR A 120 4.88 -2.67 23.02
CA TYR A 120 4.17 -3.82 22.47
C TYR A 120 3.42 -4.57 23.58
N ALA A 121 2.10 -4.44 23.59
CA ALA A 121 1.21 -4.84 24.68
C ALA A 121 0.42 -6.12 24.35
N PHE A 122 0.37 -7.15 25.20
CA PHE A 122 1.11 -7.35 26.45
C PHE A 122 1.69 -8.77 26.52
N ALA A 123 2.89 -8.91 27.09
CA ALA A 123 3.42 -10.18 27.54
C ALA A 123 2.71 -10.67 28.82
N ASP A 124 2.48 -11.98 28.91
CA ASP A 124 1.89 -12.64 30.08
C ASP A 124 2.99 -13.12 31.06
N ILE A 125 2.61 -13.33 32.32
CA ILE A 125 3.47 -13.77 33.40
C ILE A 125 3.09 -15.21 33.81
N GLY A 126 4.09 -16.10 33.91
CA GLY A 126 3.96 -17.44 34.45
C GLY A 126 3.84 -17.47 35.98
N SER A 127 3.30 -18.56 36.54
CA SER A 127 3.15 -18.72 38.00
C SER A 127 4.46 -18.86 38.77
N ASP A 128 5.56 -19.07 38.06
CA ASP A 128 6.96 -19.11 38.48
C ASP A 128 7.70 -17.78 38.29
N GLY A 129 7.08 -16.83 37.59
CA GLY A 129 7.64 -15.54 37.19
C GLY A 129 8.06 -15.45 35.73
N THR A 130 8.00 -16.54 34.95
CA THR A 130 8.47 -16.55 33.56
C THR A 130 7.61 -15.65 32.67
N VAL A 131 8.20 -14.58 32.13
CA VAL A 131 7.58 -13.68 31.14
C VAL A 131 7.55 -14.38 29.77
N LYS A 132 6.40 -14.29 29.09
CA LYS A 132 6.12 -15.03 27.85
C LYS A 132 5.15 -14.28 26.95
N SER A 133 5.07 -14.71 25.69
CA SER A 133 3.97 -14.36 24.78
C SER A 133 2.59 -14.63 25.42
N SER A 134 1.64 -13.73 25.16
CA SER A 134 0.21 -13.92 25.50
C SER A 134 -0.57 -14.53 24.33
N ASP A 135 -0.17 -14.22 23.09
CA ASP A 135 -0.73 -14.71 21.84
C ASP A 135 0.41 -14.97 20.85
N SER A 136 0.89 -16.20 20.78
CA SER A 136 2.05 -16.53 19.93
C SER A 136 1.72 -16.44 18.44
N TYR A 137 0.44 -16.54 18.07
CA TYR A 137 -0.01 -16.29 16.70
C TYR A 137 0.17 -14.82 16.32
N ALA A 138 -0.38 -13.90 17.11
CA ALA A 138 -0.21 -12.46 16.90
C ALA A 138 1.27 -12.03 16.99
N ASP A 139 2.00 -12.55 17.97
CA ASP A 139 3.35 -12.14 18.30
C ASP A 139 4.37 -12.63 17.24
N VAL A 140 4.41 -13.93 16.94
CA VAL A 140 5.53 -14.57 16.20
C VAL A 140 5.17 -15.61 15.13
N GLU A 141 3.94 -16.10 15.02
CA GLU A 141 3.61 -17.16 14.02
C GLU A 141 2.85 -16.61 12.79
N LYS A 142 2.02 -15.57 12.94
CA LYS A 142 1.23 -14.99 11.84
C LYS A 142 2.15 -14.50 10.73
N HIS A 143 2.07 -15.14 9.57
CA HIS A 143 2.74 -14.68 8.37
C HIS A 143 1.95 -13.51 7.77
N TYR A 144 2.59 -12.35 7.65
CA TYR A 144 2.13 -11.25 6.81
C TYR A 144 2.50 -11.53 5.34
N PRO A 145 1.98 -10.78 4.35
CA PRO A 145 2.20 -11.10 2.94
C PRO A 145 3.68 -11.20 2.52
N THR A 146 4.61 -10.52 3.20
CA THR A 146 6.05 -10.58 2.93
C THR A 146 6.81 -11.67 3.73
N ASP A 147 6.09 -12.59 4.39
CA ASP A 147 6.67 -13.64 5.23
C ASP A 147 6.72 -14.99 4.51
N SER A 148 7.91 -15.58 4.45
CA SER A 148 8.19 -16.83 3.75
C SER A 148 7.93 -18.03 4.66
N TRP A 149 6.95 -18.84 4.28
CA TRP A 149 6.63 -20.13 4.93
C TRP A 149 7.76 -21.19 4.84
N ASN A 150 8.86 -20.89 4.13
CA ASN A 150 9.95 -21.81 3.84
C ASN A 150 11.29 -21.38 4.47
N ASP A 151 11.33 -20.35 5.33
CA ASP A 151 12.57 -19.89 5.96
C ASP A 151 13.13 -20.98 6.90
N LEU A 152 14.29 -21.54 6.57
CA LEU A 152 14.92 -22.60 7.36
C LEU A 152 15.40 -22.06 8.72
N GLY A 153 15.34 -22.91 9.75
CA GLY A 153 15.72 -22.57 11.12
C GLY A 153 14.52 -22.25 12.00
N LYS A 154 14.74 -21.57 13.12
CA LYS A 154 13.68 -21.06 13.99
C LYS A 154 13.50 -19.57 13.70
N ASN A 155 12.39 -19.19 13.06
CA ASN A 155 12.17 -17.81 12.62
C ASN A 155 10.99 -17.17 13.34
N ALA A 156 11.09 -15.87 13.64
CA ALA A 156 9.97 -15.08 14.16
C ALA A 156 9.29 -14.36 13.00
N TYR A 157 7.96 -14.45 12.94
CA TYR A 157 7.10 -13.70 12.03
C TYR A 157 6.25 -12.75 12.88
N GLY A 158 4.93 -12.72 12.66
CA GLY A 158 3.97 -11.99 13.50
C GLY A 158 4.27 -10.50 13.58
N CYS A 159 3.74 -9.85 14.61
CA CYS A 159 4.02 -8.44 14.84
C CYS A 159 5.49 -8.21 15.18
N VAL A 160 6.18 -9.16 15.81
CA VAL A 160 7.62 -9.07 16.14
C VAL A 160 8.46 -8.77 14.90
N LYS A 161 8.33 -9.55 13.82
CA LYS A 161 9.06 -9.32 12.57
C LYS A 161 8.68 -7.99 11.91
N GLN A 162 7.40 -7.63 11.92
CA GLN A 162 6.93 -6.39 11.28
C GLN A 162 7.39 -5.13 12.05
N LEU A 163 7.42 -5.18 13.39
CA LEU A 163 8.01 -4.15 14.24
C LEU A 163 9.52 -4.06 14.05
N TYR A 164 10.21 -5.19 13.87
CA TYR A 164 11.63 -5.21 13.53
C TYR A 164 11.90 -4.56 12.16
N LEU A 165 11.06 -4.82 11.14
CA LEU A 165 11.16 -4.16 9.84
C LEU A 165 10.92 -2.64 9.94
N LEU A 166 9.98 -2.20 10.78
CA LEU A 166 9.82 -0.77 11.09
C LEU A 166 11.06 -0.17 11.76
N LYS A 167 11.69 -0.88 12.72
CA LYS A 167 12.98 -0.46 13.30
C LYS A 167 14.09 -0.33 12.26
N LYS A 168 14.19 -1.25 11.30
CA LYS A 168 15.18 -1.14 10.19
C LYS A 168 14.96 0.13 9.37
N LYS A 169 13.70 0.42 9.02
CA LYS A 169 13.30 1.56 8.18
C LYS A 169 13.39 2.91 8.90
N HIS A 170 12.97 2.97 10.16
CA HIS A 170 12.90 4.18 10.98
C HIS A 170 13.92 4.07 12.13
N ARG A 171 15.17 4.46 11.88
CA ARG A 171 16.29 4.21 12.81
C ARG A 171 16.16 4.87 14.18
N GLN A 172 15.33 5.88 14.35
CA GLN A 172 15.00 6.51 15.64
C GLN A 172 13.98 5.72 16.48
N LEU A 173 13.19 4.86 15.83
CA LEU A 173 12.05 4.16 16.42
C LEU A 173 12.52 3.00 17.28
N LYS A 174 12.24 3.06 18.58
CA LYS A 174 12.51 1.99 19.55
C LYS A 174 11.25 1.14 19.75
N VAL A 175 11.39 -0.14 20.07
CA VAL A 175 10.25 -1.03 20.40
C VAL A 175 10.54 -1.67 21.75
N LEU A 176 9.63 -1.60 22.71
CA LEU A 176 9.77 -2.18 24.05
C LEU A 176 8.74 -3.29 24.25
N LEU A 177 9.12 -4.33 24.99
CA LEU A 177 8.21 -5.40 25.42
C LEU A 177 7.38 -4.88 26.61
N SER A 178 6.08 -4.62 26.44
CA SER A 178 5.22 -4.26 27.57
C SER A 178 4.67 -5.51 28.25
N ILE A 179 4.78 -5.58 29.57
CA ILE A 179 4.53 -6.77 30.39
C ILE A 179 3.49 -6.40 31.45
N GLY A 180 2.39 -7.16 31.51
CA GLY A 180 1.31 -6.91 32.48
C GLY A 180 0.05 -6.31 31.87
N GLY A 181 -0.26 -5.07 32.23
CA GLY A 181 -1.54 -4.41 31.99
C GLY A 181 -2.62 -4.91 32.94
N TRP A 182 -3.76 -4.22 33.00
CA TRP A 182 -4.91 -4.52 33.87
C TRP A 182 -5.20 -6.02 34.07
N THR A 183 -5.29 -6.78 32.97
CA THR A 183 -5.66 -8.20 32.96
C THR A 183 -4.63 -9.12 33.62
N TYR A 184 -3.33 -8.86 33.47
CA TYR A 184 -2.27 -9.70 34.03
C TYR A 184 -1.64 -9.11 35.31
N SER A 185 -1.96 -7.87 35.66
CA SER A 185 -1.50 -7.19 36.87
C SER A 185 -1.67 -7.97 38.19
N PRO A 186 -2.76 -8.77 38.40
CA PRO A 186 -2.88 -9.64 39.58
C PRO A 186 -1.77 -10.69 39.75
N LYS A 187 -0.92 -10.91 38.73
CA LYS A 187 0.19 -11.87 38.76
C LYS A 187 1.50 -11.30 39.30
N PHE A 188 1.71 -9.98 39.29
CA PHE A 188 2.96 -9.40 39.84
C PHE A 188 3.16 -9.68 41.35
N PRO A 189 2.17 -9.52 42.25
CA PRO A 189 2.40 -9.64 43.69
C PRO A 189 3.13 -10.91 44.17
N PRO A 190 2.73 -12.14 43.80
CA PRO A 190 3.42 -13.36 44.27
C PRO A 190 4.83 -13.50 43.67
N ILE A 191 5.06 -13.00 42.46
CA ILE A 191 6.35 -13.08 41.77
C ILE A 191 7.33 -12.05 42.35
N ALA A 192 6.88 -10.79 42.44
CA ALA A 192 7.66 -9.69 42.97
C ALA A 192 8.05 -9.89 44.44
N ALA A 193 7.23 -10.58 45.25
CA ALA A 193 7.50 -10.83 46.67
C ALA A 193 8.72 -11.75 46.95
N THR A 194 9.27 -12.46 45.95
CA THR A 194 10.39 -13.41 46.17
C THR A 194 11.60 -13.08 45.31
N ALA A 195 12.81 -13.21 45.86
CA ALA A 195 14.04 -12.96 45.10
C ALA A 195 14.17 -13.90 43.89
N ALA A 196 13.74 -15.16 44.02
CA ALA A 196 13.70 -16.12 42.92
C ALA A 196 12.70 -15.69 41.83
N GLY A 197 11.45 -15.36 42.17
CA GLY A 197 10.45 -14.90 41.21
C GLY A 197 10.89 -13.63 40.46
N ARG A 198 11.49 -12.66 41.16
CA ARG A 198 12.09 -11.46 40.55
C ARG A 198 13.23 -11.80 39.58
N GLN A 199 14.09 -12.76 39.91
CA GLN A 199 15.17 -13.21 39.02
C GLN A 199 14.63 -13.95 37.80
N THR A 200 13.67 -14.86 37.97
CA THR A 200 12.98 -15.54 36.84
C THR A 200 12.33 -14.53 35.91
N PHE A 201 11.59 -13.55 36.46
CA PHE A 201 10.96 -12.49 35.69
C PHE A 201 11.99 -11.67 34.91
N ALA A 202 13.01 -11.13 35.59
CA ALA A 202 14.02 -10.29 34.96
C ALA A 202 14.77 -11.04 33.83
N GLN A 203 15.20 -12.28 34.08
CA GLN A 203 15.92 -13.08 33.09
C GLN A 203 15.05 -13.44 31.89
N SER A 204 13.81 -13.87 32.10
CA SER A 204 12.89 -14.23 31.01
C SER A 204 12.39 -13.01 30.22
N ALA A 205 12.14 -11.88 30.86
CA ALA A 205 11.79 -10.62 30.20
C ALA A 205 12.91 -10.13 29.27
N VAL A 206 14.15 -10.11 29.78
CA VAL A 206 15.34 -9.68 29.00
C VAL A 206 15.67 -10.69 27.90
N GLN A 207 15.50 -11.99 28.15
CA GLN A 207 15.60 -13.01 27.10
C GLN A 207 14.56 -12.76 26.00
N LEU A 208 13.27 -12.60 26.33
CA LEU A 208 12.21 -12.43 25.33
C LEU A 208 12.37 -11.13 24.53
N MET A 209 12.76 -10.03 25.20
CA MET A 209 13.14 -8.76 24.54
C MET A 209 14.31 -8.97 23.55
N GLY A 210 15.37 -9.65 23.99
CA GLY A 210 16.55 -9.94 23.17
C GLY A 210 16.25 -10.90 22.01
N ASP A 211 15.34 -11.85 22.22
CA ASP A 211 14.89 -12.81 21.22
C ASP A 211 14.04 -12.16 20.13
N TRP A 212 13.14 -11.24 20.50
CA TRP A 212 12.27 -10.49 19.58
C TRP A 212 12.92 -9.24 18.97
N GLY A 213 14.12 -8.88 19.42
CA GLY A 213 14.89 -7.78 18.87
C GLY A 213 14.39 -6.40 19.30
N PHE A 214 13.96 -6.27 20.56
CA PHE A 214 13.41 -5.05 21.15
C PHE A 214 14.48 -4.24 21.92
N ASP A 215 14.23 -2.95 22.12
CA ASP A 215 15.15 -1.95 22.70
C ASP A 215 14.97 -1.73 24.20
N GLY A 216 14.10 -2.50 24.85
CA GLY A 216 13.81 -2.38 26.26
C GLY A 216 12.53 -3.11 26.68
N ILE A 217 12.12 -2.89 27.92
CA ILE A 217 10.90 -3.44 28.51
C ILE A 217 10.06 -2.32 29.15
N ASP A 218 8.76 -2.53 29.22
CA ASP A 218 7.79 -1.66 29.87
C ASP A 218 7.01 -2.50 30.89
N LEU A 219 6.94 -2.07 32.15
CA LEU A 219 6.24 -2.81 33.20
C LEU A 219 4.95 -2.08 33.58
N ASP A 220 3.82 -2.74 33.36
CA ASP A 220 2.49 -2.20 33.63
C ASP A 220 1.81 -3.03 34.73
N TRP A 221 1.99 -2.60 35.99
CA TRP A 221 1.38 -3.20 37.17
C TRP A 221 0.31 -2.26 37.73
N GLU A 222 -0.95 -2.65 37.55
CA GLU A 222 -2.16 -1.97 38.02
C GLU A 222 -2.80 -2.70 39.22
N TYR A 223 -2.53 -2.37 40.48
CA TYR A 223 -1.51 -1.47 41.02
C TYR A 223 -0.88 -2.08 42.28
N PRO A 224 0.36 -1.71 42.64
CA PRO A 224 0.90 -1.96 43.97
C PRO A 224 -0.04 -1.36 45.03
N SER A 225 -0.61 -2.24 45.86
CA SER A 225 -1.72 -1.90 46.76
C SER A 225 -1.30 -1.56 48.20
N ASN A 226 -0.02 -1.78 48.53
CA ASN A 226 0.51 -1.67 49.89
C ASN A 226 2.04 -1.57 49.90
N ALA A 227 2.59 -1.16 51.05
CA ALA A 227 4.02 -0.90 51.23
C ALA A 227 4.94 -2.15 51.08
N ALA A 228 4.43 -3.39 51.10
CA ALA A 228 5.24 -4.55 50.72
C ALA A 228 5.40 -4.59 49.19
N GLN A 229 4.27 -4.60 48.46
CA GLN A 229 4.25 -4.57 47.00
C GLN A 229 5.03 -3.37 46.41
N ALA A 230 5.04 -2.22 47.07
CA ALA A 230 5.89 -1.08 46.70
C ALA A 230 7.38 -1.42 46.69
N ARG A 231 7.91 -1.99 47.79
CA ARG A 231 9.31 -2.40 47.91
C ARG A 231 9.65 -3.58 47.00
N ASP A 232 8.69 -4.47 46.79
CA ASP A 232 8.82 -5.61 45.88
C ASP A 232 8.90 -5.14 44.42
N PHE A 233 8.19 -4.07 44.04
CA PHE A 233 8.29 -3.46 42.69
C PHE A 233 9.62 -2.71 42.50
N VAL A 234 10.11 -1.95 43.49
CA VAL A 234 11.48 -1.40 43.50
C VAL A 234 12.51 -2.52 43.29
N SER A 235 12.38 -3.61 44.05
CA SER A 235 13.27 -4.76 43.97
C SER A 235 13.19 -5.50 42.63
N LEU A 236 12.03 -5.45 41.95
CA LEU A 236 11.81 -6.05 40.63
C LEU A 236 12.45 -5.20 39.53
N LEU A 237 12.25 -3.87 39.58
CA LEU A 237 12.88 -2.92 38.66
C LEU A 237 14.41 -2.94 38.78
N GLN A 238 14.95 -3.04 40.00
CA GLN A 238 16.38 -3.27 40.21
C GLN A 238 16.86 -4.55 39.50
N ALA A 239 16.19 -5.68 39.73
CA ALA A 239 16.55 -6.96 39.09
C ALA A 239 16.46 -6.89 37.55
N CYS A 240 15.48 -6.17 37.01
CA CYS A 240 15.34 -5.92 35.59
C CYS A 240 16.46 -5.03 35.02
N ARG A 241 16.85 -3.95 35.72
CA ARG A 241 17.97 -3.07 35.33
C ARG A 241 19.28 -3.84 35.31
N GLU A 242 19.57 -4.58 36.39
CA GLU A 242 20.72 -5.48 36.48
C GLU A 242 20.73 -6.51 35.33
N ALA A 243 19.59 -7.12 34.98
CA ALA A 243 19.51 -8.07 33.87
C ALA A 243 19.75 -7.42 32.48
N LEU A 244 19.20 -6.23 32.24
CA LEU A 244 19.42 -5.49 30.98
C LEU A 244 20.85 -5.00 30.82
N ASP A 245 21.48 -4.54 31.89
CA ASP A 245 22.86 -4.03 31.85
C ASP A 245 23.85 -5.18 31.60
N ASN A 246 23.64 -6.33 32.25
CA ASN A 246 24.40 -7.56 31.95
C ASN A 246 24.19 -8.04 30.48
N TYR A 247 22.99 -7.90 29.93
CA TYR A 247 22.72 -8.22 28.52
C TYR A 247 23.41 -7.23 27.57
N ALA A 248 23.43 -5.94 27.90
CA ALA A 248 24.14 -4.91 27.14
C ALA A 248 25.64 -5.21 27.07
N ASP A 249 26.30 -5.41 28.21
CA ASP A 249 27.73 -5.72 28.27
C ASP A 249 28.09 -7.02 27.53
N ALA A 250 27.20 -8.03 27.55
CA ALA A 250 27.43 -9.30 26.87
C ALA A 250 27.17 -9.26 25.35
N HIS A 251 26.21 -8.45 24.87
CA HIS A 251 25.62 -8.62 23.53
C HIS A 251 25.47 -7.33 22.71
N ALA A 252 25.39 -6.16 23.34
CA ALA A 252 25.34 -4.85 22.68
C ALA A 252 26.15 -3.77 23.45
N PRO A 253 27.49 -3.90 23.55
CA PRO A 253 28.29 -3.02 24.41
C PRO A 253 28.14 -1.54 24.06
N GLY A 254 27.82 -0.72 25.07
CA GLY A 254 27.55 0.70 24.91
C GLY A 254 26.15 1.06 24.40
N TYR A 255 25.23 0.09 24.26
CA TYR A 255 23.81 0.36 24.02
C TYR A 255 23.02 0.33 25.32
N HIS A 256 22.23 1.37 25.58
CA HIS A 256 21.36 1.45 26.76
C HIS A 256 19.96 0.95 26.43
N PHE A 257 19.60 -0.23 26.95
CA PHE A 257 18.24 -0.74 26.86
C PHE A 257 17.33 -0.03 27.87
N LEU A 258 16.12 0.30 27.44
CA LEU A 258 15.18 1.10 28.23
C LEU A 258 14.37 0.24 29.21
N ILE A 259 14.09 0.80 30.39
CA ILE A 259 12.96 0.41 31.24
C ILE A 259 11.96 1.55 31.28
N THR A 260 10.73 1.32 30.87
CA THR A 260 9.61 2.23 31.20
C THR A 260 8.61 1.55 32.11
N ILE A 261 7.72 2.32 32.72
CA ILE A 261 6.55 1.76 33.39
C ILE A 261 5.30 2.56 32.99
N ALA A 262 4.15 1.89 32.93
CA ALA A 262 2.87 2.57 33.05
C ALA A 262 2.69 3.01 34.51
N SER A 263 2.26 4.26 34.74
CA SER A 263 2.18 4.82 36.09
C SER A 263 0.84 5.52 36.38
N PRO A 264 0.23 5.31 37.57
CA PRO A 264 -1.09 5.85 37.87
C PRO A 264 -1.09 7.37 38.06
N ALA A 265 -2.12 8.02 37.52
CA ALA A 265 -2.49 9.40 37.87
C ALA A 265 -3.51 9.50 39.03
N GLY A 266 -3.99 8.37 39.57
CA GLY A 266 -4.90 8.33 40.71
C GLY A 266 -4.16 8.44 42.07
N PRO A 267 -4.46 9.43 42.93
CA PRO A 267 -3.72 9.66 44.19
C PRO A 267 -3.68 8.50 45.17
N LYS A 268 -4.70 7.62 45.17
CA LYS A 268 -4.70 6.40 45.98
C LYS A 268 -3.57 5.44 45.58
N ASN A 269 -3.23 5.40 44.29
CA ASN A 269 -2.37 4.38 43.71
C ASN A 269 -0.91 4.85 43.69
N TYR A 270 -0.62 6.06 43.20
CA TYR A 270 0.77 6.56 43.20
C TYR A 270 1.33 6.84 44.61
N ASN A 271 0.48 7.17 45.60
CA ASN A 271 0.91 7.28 46.99
C ASN A 271 1.04 5.92 47.71
N ALA A 272 0.67 4.81 47.05
CA ALA A 272 0.96 3.45 47.52
C ALA A 272 2.27 2.87 46.92
N MET A 273 2.94 3.63 46.04
CA MET A 273 4.18 3.28 45.36
C MET A 273 5.37 4.07 45.93
N ASP A 274 6.57 3.49 45.85
CA ASP A 274 7.82 4.15 46.26
C ASP A 274 8.48 4.82 45.04
N LEU A 275 7.89 5.92 44.55
CA LEU A 275 8.31 6.52 43.27
C LEU A 275 9.80 6.89 43.26
N ALA A 276 10.30 7.44 44.37
CA ALA A 276 11.71 7.83 44.53
C ALA A 276 12.66 6.63 44.62
N GLY A 277 12.23 5.50 45.21
CA GLY A 277 12.98 4.24 45.18
C GLY A 277 12.99 3.56 43.80
N MET A 278 11.96 3.79 42.98
CA MET A 278 11.82 3.22 41.63
C MET A 278 12.58 4.02 40.57
N ASP A 279 12.62 5.36 40.67
CA ASP A 279 13.14 6.26 39.63
C ASP A 279 14.57 5.94 39.12
N PRO A 280 15.55 5.53 39.96
CA PRO A 280 16.91 5.20 39.50
C PRO A 280 16.99 4.05 38.50
N TYR A 281 15.93 3.25 38.36
CA TYR A 281 15.87 2.09 37.48
C TYR A 281 14.99 2.31 36.23
N VAL A 282 14.26 3.43 36.16
CA VAL A 282 13.25 3.72 35.14
C VAL A 282 13.71 4.87 34.25
N ASP A 283 13.69 4.68 32.94
CA ASP A 283 14.06 5.68 31.93
C ASP A 283 12.90 6.63 31.56
N ALA A 284 11.65 6.17 31.64
CA ALA A 284 10.48 7.05 31.55
C ALA A 284 9.24 6.50 32.26
N TRP A 285 8.46 7.42 32.82
CA TRP A 285 7.18 7.20 33.49
C TRP A 285 6.04 7.49 32.51
N ASN A 286 5.37 6.45 32.00
CA ASN A 286 4.20 6.57 31.14
C ASN A 286 2.97 6.88 32.02
N LEU A 287 2.77 8.16 32.36
CA LEU A 287 1.70 8.60 33.25
C LEU A 287 0.34 8.43 32.57
N MET A 288 -0.47 7.50 33.07
CA MET A 288 -1.80 7.19 32.58
C MET A 288 -2.79 8.30 32.94
N ALA A 289 -2.71 9.41 32.21
CA ALA A 289 -3.47 10.64 32.42
C ALA A 289 -4.87 10.59 31.78
N TYR A 290 -5.55 9.46 31.95
CA TYR A 290 -6.87 9.12 31.45
C TYR A 290 -7.62 8.25 32.47
N ASP A 291 -8.82 7.77 32.13
CA ASP A 291 -9.68 6.97 33.02
C ASP A 291 -10.07 7.66 34.35
N TYR A 292 -10.14 9.00 34.35
CA TYR A 292 -10.59 9.80 35.51
C TYR A 292 -12.10 9.72 35.77
N ALA A 293 -12.89 9.26 34.79
CA ALA A 293 -14.33 9.06 34.90
C ALA A 293 -14.76 7.89 34.00
N GLY A 294 -15.66 7.03 34.48
CA GLY A 294 -16.10 5.85 33.73
C GLY A 294 -17.31 5.14 34.33
N SER A 295 -17.54 3.88 33.93
CA SER A 295 -18.73 3.10 34.29
C SER A 295 -18.89 2.79 35.79
N TRP A 296 -17.84 3.02 36.57
CA TRP A 296 -17.75 2.87 38.02
C TRP A 296 -18.23 4.10 38.81
N ASP A 297 -18.59 5.19 38.14
CA ASP A 297 -19.01 6.45 38.77
C ASP A 297 -20.53 6.56 39.01
N ASN A 298 -20.92 7.55 39.81
CA ASN A 298 -22.33 7.98 39.95
C ASN A 298 -22.66 9.23 39.12
N THR A 299 -21.66 9.85 38.47
CA THR A 299 -21.81 11.04 37.61
C THR A 299 -20.90 10.95 36.39
N SER A 300 -21.37 11.47 35.27
CA SER A 300 -20.56 11.73 34.08
C SER A 300 -19.41 12.69 34.41
N GLY A 301 -18.31 12.61 33.67
CA GLY A 301 -17.18 13.51 33.88
C GLY A 301 -16.18 13.47 32.73
N HIS A 302 -15.18 14.34 32.81
CA HIS A 302 -14.03 14.28 31.93
C HIS A 302 -13.17 13.08 32.30
N GLN A 303 -12.80 12.26 31.32
CA GLN A 303 -11.91 11.12 31.59
C GLN A 303 -10.42 11.48 31.61
N ALA A 304 -10.01 12.66 31.12
CA ALA A 304 -8.60 13.00 30.88
C ALA A 304 -8.31 14.52 30.93
N ASN A 305 -8.88 15.25 31.88
CA ASN A 305 -8.73 16.71 32.01
C ASN A 305 -7.40 17.15 32.64
N ILE A 306 -6.84 18.27 32.15
CA ILE A 306 -5.58 18.83 32.68
C ILE A 306 -5.82 19.42 34.07
N TYR A 307 -6.85 20.25 34.22
CA TYR A 307 -7.17 21.00 35.43
C TYR A 307 -8.50 20.56 36.03
N LYS A 308 -8.74 20.89 37.31
CA LYS A 308 -10.06 20.75 37.94
C LYS A 308 -10.92 21.97 37.64
N ASP A 309 -12.21 21.74 37.45
CA ASP A 309 -13.23 22.78 37.44
C ASP A 309 -13.76 22.94 38.89
N PRO A 310 -13.55 24.08 39.57
CA PRO A 310 -14.05 24.30 40.91
C PRO A 310 -15.59 24.42 40.95
N ASP A 311 -16.21 24.92 39.89
CA ASP A 311 -17.66 25.13 39.78
C ASP A 311 -18.38 23.84 39.35
N ASN A 312 -17.67 22.90 38.68
CA ASN A 312 -18.15 21.55 38.36
C ASN A 312 -17.18 20.44 38.82
N SER A 313 -16.89 20.41 40.12
CA SER A 313 -16.00 19.39 40.71
C SER A 313 -16.47 17.93 40.52
N LEU A 314 -17.78 17.70 40.31
CA LEU A 314 -18.35 16.38 39.96
C LEU A 314 -17.99 15.91 38.55
N ALA A 315 -17.56 16.81 37.66
CA ALA A 315 -17.03 16.49 36.34
C ALA A 315 -15.51 16.24 36.34
N THR A 316 -14.78 16.69 37.37
CA THR A 316 -13.30 16.78 37.39
C THR A 316 -12.70 16.23 38.69
N LYS A 317 -13.11 15.01 39.05
CA LYS A 317 -12.71 14.30 40.29
C LYS A 317 -11.19 14.15 40.42
N PHE A 318 -10.51 13.94 39.30
CA PHE A 318 -9.05 13.91 39.16
C PHE A 318 -8.60 14.98 38.14
N SER A 319 -7.30 15.21 38.04
CA SER A 319 -6.70 16.12 37.06
C SER A 319 -5.25 15.76 36.81
N THR A 320 -4.78 15.93 35.57
CA THR A 320 -3.39 15.63 35.20
C THR A 320 -2.39 16.53 35.92
N GLU A 321 -2.76 17.78 36.21
CA GLU A 321 -1.94 18.70 36.99
C GLU A 321 -1.63 18.17 38.40
N GLN A 322 -2.66 17.70 39.13
CA GLN A 322 -2.45 17.15 40.48
C GLN A 322 -1.50 15.95 40.42
N ALA A 323 -1.69 15.05 39.47
CA ALA A 323 -0.84 13.88 39.32
C ALA A 323 0.61 14.25 38.99
N LEU A 324 0.83 15.22 38.12
CA LEU A 324 2.18 15.68 37.77
C LEU A 324 2.86 16.37 38.95
N ASP A 325 2.19 17.32 39.59
CA ASP A 325 2.80 18.09 40.69
C ASP A 325 3.07 17.18 41.90
N ASP A 326 2.20 16.20 42.18
CA ASP A 326 2.46 15.15 43.17
C ASP A 326 3.63 14.20 42.82
N TYR A 327 4.04 14.06 41.56
CA TYR A 327 5.24 13.31 41.15
C TYR A 327 6.50 14.19 41.23
N LEU A 328 6.40 15.45 40.82
CA LEU A 328 7.49 16.44 40.93
C LEU A 328 7.87 16.71 42.39
N ASP A 329 6.89 16.85 43.29
CA ASP A 329 7.10 16.98 44.74
C ASP A 329 7.71 15.72 45.38
N LYS A 330 7.57 14.55 44.74
CA LYS A 330 8.24 13.30 45.12
C LYS A 330 9.64 13.14 44.50
N GLY A 331 10.11 14.15 43.76
CA GLY A 331 11.47 14.22 43.22
C GLY A 331 11.67 13.56 41.85
N ILE A 332 10.59 13.21 41.13
CA ILE A 332 10.70 12.68 39.77
C ILE A 332 11.04 13.82 38.81
N ASP A 333 12.06 13.63 37.95
CA ASP A 333 12.43 14.62 36.93
C ASP A 333 11.33 14.75 35.88
N SER A 334 10.87 15.99 35.61
CA SER A 334 9.82 16.27 34.62
C SER A 334 10.14 15.66 33.26
N SER A 335 11.41 15.70 32.82
CA SER A 335 11.86 15.19 31.53
C SER A 335 11.78 13.66 31.39
N LYS A 336 11.54 12.94 32.49
CA LYS A 336 11.27 11.49 32.49
C LYS A 336 9.78 11.16 32.46
N ILE A 337 8.89 12.13 32.66
CA ILE A 337 7.43 11.88 32.69
C ILE A 337 6.84 12.07 31.29
N MET A 338 6.11 11.08 30.80
CA MET A 338 5.36 11.10 29.54
C MET A 338 3.88 11.35 29.85
N MET A 339 3.26 12.36 29.23
CA MET A 339 1.83 12.62 29.41
C MET A 339 0.98 11.63 28.62
N GLY A 340 0.10 10.89 29.31
CA GLY A 340 -0.90 10.03 28.70
C GLY A 340 -2.01 10.78 27.95
N LEU A 341 -2.34 10.31 26.74
CA LEU A 341 -3.52 10.73 25.99
C LEU A 341 -4.35 9.49 25.57
N PRO A 342 -5.66 9.46 25.83
CA PRO A 342 -6.54 8.38 25.37
C PRO A 342 -6.91 8.58 23.90
N LEU A 343 -6.73 7.54 23.09
CA LEU A 343 -7.20 7.45 21.70
C LEU A 343 -8.62 6.85 21.62
N TYR A 344 -9.41 7.08 22.66
CA TYR A 344 -10.75 6.55 22.86
C TYR A 344 -11.61 7.51 23.70
N GLY A 345 -12.93 7.33 23.66
CA GLY A 345 -13.91 8.05 24.45
C GLY A 345 -14.69 7.15 25.40
N ARG A 346 -15.02 7.67 26.58
CA ARG A 346 -15.88 7.01 27.57
C ARG A 346 -17.28 7.60 27.57
N SER A 347 -18.29 6.75 27.39
CA SER A 347 -19.70 7.15 27.20
C SER A 347 -20.57 6.98 28.45
N PHE A 348 -21.56 7.87 28.58
CA PHE A 348 -22.52 7.95 29.68
C PHE A 348 -23.91 8.24 29.11
N GLU A 349 -24.88 7.34 29.29
CA GLU A 349 -26.24 7.47 28.75
C GLU A 349 -27.23 8.10 29.74
N ALA A 350 -28.37 8.56 29.22
CA ALA A 350 -29.48 9.14 29.97
C ALA A 350 -29.09 10.31 30.91
N THR A 351 -27.95 10.96 30.66
CA THR A 351 -27.45 12.07 31.48
C THR A 351 -28.04 13.42 31.08
N SER A 352 -27.90 14.46 31.89
CA SER A 352 -28.31 15.84 31.54
C SER A 352 -27.14 16.69 31.00
N GLY A 353 -25.91 16.21 31.13
CA GLY A 353 -24.69 16.92 30.76
C GLY A 353 -23.48 16.38 31.51
N LEU A 354 -22.43 17.19 31.63
CA LEU A 354 -21.18 16.83 32.31
C LEU A 354 -21.27 17.08 33.84
N GLY A 355 -20.75 16.17 34.66
CA GLY A 355 -20.83 16.24 36.13
C GLY A 355 -22.19 15.82 36.69
N GLN A 356 -23.07 15.27 35.85
CA GLN A 356 -24.46 14.96 36.16
C GLN A 356 -24.68 13.46 36.33
N PRO A 357 -25.72 13.00 37.04
CA PRO A 357 -26.10 11.59 37.06
C PRO A 357 -26.31 11.02 35.65
N TYR A 358 -26.06 9.73 35.49
CA TYR A 358 -26.24 8.98 34.24
C TYR A 358 -26.87 7.61 34.54
N SER A 359 -27.32 6.89 33.52
CA SER A 359 -27.83 5.51 33.65
C SER A 359 -27.50 4.72 32.39
N GLY A 360 -26.57 3.77 32.51
CA GLY A 360 -25.98 3.05 31.38
C GLY A 360 -24.81 3.80 30.74
N VAL A 361 -23.97 3.06 30.01
CA VAL A 361 -22.81 3.60 29.27
C VAL A 361 -22.90 3.32 27.77
N GLY A 362 -24.01 2.73 27.31
CA GLY A 362 -24.26 2.39 25.92
C GLY A 362 -23.35 1.29 25.36
N ALA A 363 -23.39 1.19 24.04
CA ALA A 363 -22.45 0.42 23.25
C ALA A 363 -21.05 1.08 23.22
N GLY A 364 -20.15 0.51 22.44
CA GLY A 364 -18.83 1.06 22.13
C GLY A 364 -18.20 0.32 20.96
N THR A 365 -17.11 0.85 20.41
CA THR A 365 -16.38 0.21 19.30
C THR A 365 -15.70 -1.09 19.74
N VAL A 366 -15.10 -1.08 20.94
CA VAL A 366 -14.31 -2.21 21.46
C VAL A 366 -15.09 -2.98 22.53
N GLN A 367 -15.73 -2.25 23.44
CA GLN A 367 -16.60 -2.78 24.48
C GLN A 367 -17.60 -1.71 24.92
N SER A 368 -18.71 -2.10 25.54
CA SER A 368 -19.73 -1.19 26.08
C SER A 368 -19.10 -0.07 26.93
N GLY A 369 -19.42 1.19 26.62
CA GLY A 369 -18.84 2.34 27.30
C GLY A 369 -17.51 2.87 26.73
N ILE A 370 -16.93 2.24 25.69
CA ILE A 370 -15.66 2.68 25.07
C ILE A 370 -15.76 2.74 23.54
N TRP A 371 -15.67 3.96 23.00
CA TRP A 371 -15.60 4.26 21.57
C TRP A 371 -14.16 4.60 21.15
N LEU A 372 -13.66 4.14 20.01
CA LEU A 372 -12.34 4.57 19.52
C LEU A 372 -12.42 6.01 18.97
N TYR A 373 -11.36 6.81 19.14
CA TYR A 373 -11.37 8.23 18.73
C TYR A 373 -11.67 8.42 17.23
N LYS A 374 -11.24 7.48 16.38
CA LYS A 374 -11.59 7.46 14.95
C LYS A 374 -13.10 7.44 14.64
N ASP A 375 -13.92 6.93 15.56
CA ASP A 375 -15.38 6.83 15.43
C ASP A 375 -16.13 8.04 16.03
N LEU A 376 -15.39 9.04 16.55
CA LEU A 376 -15.92 10.21 17.26
C LEU A 376 -15.70 11.51 16.46
N PRO A 377 -16.60 12.52 16.58
CA PRO A 377 -17.89 12.49 17.30
C PRO A 377 -18.93 11.59 16.62
N ARG A 378 -19.82 10.98 17.42
CA ARG A 378 -20.94 10.19 16.89
C ARG A 378 -21.97 11.09 16.18
N LYS A 379 -22.58 10.57 15.12
CA LYS A 379 -23.57 11.30 14.30
C LYS A 379 -24.77 11.78 15.14
N GLY A 380 -24.85 13.10 15.36
CA GLY A 380 -25.92 13.75 16.11
C GLY A 380 -25.45 14.37 17.43
N ALA A 381 -24.28 13.98 17.93
CA ALA A 381 -23.65 14.62 19.07
C ALA A 381 -22.96 15.94 18.68
N GLU A 382 -23.11 16.96 19.52
CA GLU A 382 -22.36 18.21 19.41
C GLU A 382 -21.04 18.07 20.19
N GLU A 383 -19.89 18.26 19.53
CA GLU A 383 -18.58 18.29 20.20
C GLU A 383 -18.38 19.65 20.91
N ALA A 384 -17.91 19.59 22.16
CA ALA A 384 -17.64 20.72 23.03
C ALA A 384 -16.21 20.65 23.59
N TYR A 385 -15.60 21.82 23.79
CA TYR A 385 -14.32 21.98 24.46
C TYR A 385 -14.49 22.80 25.74
N ASP A 386 -14.07 22.22 26.86
CA ASP A 386 -14.08 22.84 28.17
C ASP A 386 -12.81 23.69 28.33
N SER A 387 -12.98 25.00 28.41
CA SER A 387 -11.89 25.96 28.55
C SER A 387 -11.35 26.10 29.98
N ILE A 388 -11.99 25.50 30.99
CA ILE A 388 -11.53 25.46 32.39
C ILE A 388 -10.72 24.18 32.61
N ALA A 389 -11.32 23.02 32.32
CA ALA A 389 -10.69 21.71 32.50
C ALA A 389 -9.66 21.37 31.40
N HIS A 390 -9.69 22.09 30.28
CA HIS A 390 -8.92 21.84 29.05
C HIS A 390 -9.12 20.44 28.45
N ALA A 391 -10.36 19.96 28.51
CA ALA A 391 -10.81 18.66 28.01
C ALA A 391 -11.92 18.81 26.98
N SER A 392 -12.31 17.72 26.33
CA SER A 392 -13.40 17.69 25.36
C SER A 392 -14.36 16.54 25.59
N TYR A 393 -15.57 16.71 25.07
CA TYR A 393 -16.62 15.70 25.03
C TYR A 393 -17.58 15.98 23.88
N SER A 394 -18.34 14.98 23.45
CA SER A 394 -19.52 15.18 22.61
C SER A 394 -20.80 14.87 23.38
N TYR A 395 -21.88 15.62 23.16
CA TYR A 395 -23.18 15.34 23.76
C TYR A 395 -24.30 15.37 22.71
N ASP A 396 -25.06 14.28 22.59
CA ASP A 396 -26.30 14.24 21.83
C ASP A 396 -27.49 14.52 22.75
N LYS A 397 -28.14 15.67 22.54
CA LYS A 397 -29.31 16.12 23.30
C LYS A 397 -30.54 15.22 23.11
N LYS A 398 -30.58 14.40 22.04
CA LYS A 398 -31.71 13.50 21.72
C LYS A 398 -31.58 12.14 22.42
N SER A 399 -30.45 11.45 22.27
CA SER A 399 -30.19 10.19 23.00
C SER A 399 -29.82 10.41 24.47
N ARG A 400 -29.37 11.63 24.82
CA ARG A 400 -28.80 11.98 26.12
C ARG A 400 -27.52 11.20 26.46
N GLU A 401 -26.76 10.85 25.43
CA GLU A 401 -25.42 10.29 25.52
C GLU A 401 -24.37 11.41 25.57
N LEU A 402 -23.50 11.37 26.59
CA LEU A 402 -22.26 12.13 26.67
C LEU A 402 -21.07 11.20 26.45
N ILE A 403 -20.08 11.60 25.65
CA ILE A 403 -18.82 10.86 25.47
C ILE A 403 -17.66 11.81 25.73
N SER A 404 -16.83 11.57 26.76
CA SER A 404 -15.60 12.35 26.99
C SER A 404 -14.41 11.73 26.27
N TYR A 405 -13.64 12.51 25.52
CA TYR A 405 -12.48 12.09 24.74
C TYR A 405 -11.59 13.29 24.39
N ASP A 406 -10.32 13.08 24.05
CA ASP A 406 -9.47 14.15 23.53
C ASP A 406 -9.77 14.46 22.05
N ASN A 407 -9.87 15.74 21.71
CA ASN A 407 -9.95 16.21 20.32
C ASN A 407 -8.69 17.01 19.95
N VAL A 408 -8.64 17.55 18.72
CA VAL A 408 -7.51 18.35 18.23
C VAL A 408 -7.25 19.61 19.09
N ALA A 409 -8.27 20.15 19.78
CA ALA A 409 -8.11 21.31 20.66
C ALA A 409 -7.51 20.93 22.03
N SER A 410 -8.00 19.86 22.67
CA SER A 410 -7.41 19.38 23.94
C SER A 410 -6.01 18.81 23.71
N ALA A 411 -5.78 18.04 22.64
CA ALA A 411 -4.45 17.53 22.29
C ALA A 411 -3.42 18.65 22.04
N ARG A 412 -3.82 19.76 21.41
CA ARG A 412 -2.98 20.96 21.31
C ARG A 412 -2.69 21.59 22.67
N LYS A 413 -3.70 21.76 23.53
CA LYS A 413 -3.48 22.37 24.85
C LYS A 413 -2.65 21.47 25.77
N LYS A 414 -2.80 20.15 25.69
CA LYS A 414 -1.91 19.15 26.31
C LYS A 414 -0.48 19.26 25.77
N SER A 415 -0.30 19.44 24.45
CA SER A 415 1.02 19.70 23.85
C SER A 415 1.67 20.97 24.39
N SER A 416 0.93 22.09 24.49
CA SER A 416 1.46 23.31 25.11
C SER A 416 1.83 23.07 26.57
N TYR A 417 0.91 22.51 27.35
CA TYR A 417 1.09 22.29 28.78
C TYR A 417 2.24 21.32 29.12
N LEU A 418 2.43 20.26 28.32
CA LEU A 418 3.55 19.33 28.52
C LEU A 418 4.90 19.99 28.18
N MET A 419 4.95 20.90 27.21
CA MET A 419 6.13 21.72 26.95
C MET A 419 6.37 22.77 28.06
N ASP A 420 5.31 23.43 28.55
CA ASP A 420 5.36 24.41 29.64
C ASP A 420 5.90 23.78 30.94
N LYS A 421 5.41 22.58 31.30
CA LYS A 421 5.88 21.76 32.44
C LYS A 421 7.18 20.98 32.16
N ARG A 422 7.78 21.11 30.96
CA ARG A 422 9.03 20.45 30.52
C ARG A 422 9.02 18.93 30.68
N LEU A 423 7.91 18.31 30.26
CA LEU A 423 7.73 16.86 30.30
C LEU A 423 8.55 16.17 29.20
N GLY A 424 8.85 14.87 29.38
CA GLY A 424 9.60 14.06 28.41
C GLY A 424 8.90 13.89 27.06
N GLY A 425 7.58 14.10 27.01
CA GLY A 425 6.76 14.09 25.81
C GLY A 425 5.37 13.51 26.08
N ALA A 426 4.86 12.74 25.11
CA ALA A 426 3.54 12.10 25.18
C ALA A 426 3.59 10.57 25.07
N VAL A 427 2.60 9.90 25.66
CA VAL A 427 2.30 8.47 25.48
C VAL A 427 0.81 8.27 25.15
N TYR A 428 0.48 7.36 24.24
CA TYR A 428 -0.90 7.15 23.78
C TYR A 428 -1.38 5.72 23.99
N TRP A 429 -2.61 5.56 24.49
CA TRP A 429 -3.34 4.29 24.57
C TRP A 429 -4.59 4.36 23.69
N GLU A 430 -4.74 3.60 22.61
CA GLU A 430 -3.74 2.73 21.95
C GLU A 430 -3.85 2.84 20.42
N ALA A 431 -2.91 2.24 19.69
CA ALA A 431 -2.65 2.52 18.28
C ALA A 431 -3.85 2.36 17.33
N SER A 432 -4.78 1.45 17.58
CA SER A 432 -5.96 1.28 16.71
C SER A 432 -6.98 2.41 16.83
N GLY A 433 -6.86 3.27 17.86
CA GLY A 433 -7.82 4.31 18.19
C GLY A 433 -7.67 5.64 17.43
N ASP A 434 -6.47 6.03 17.00
CA ASP A 434 -6.25 7.34 16.38
C ASP A 434 -6.82 7.41 14.95
N ARG A 435 -7.05 8.65 14.50
CA ARG A 435 -7.42 8.98 13.12
C ARG A 435 -6.20 8.91 12.20
N ASN A 436 -6.43 8.63 10.92
CA ASN A 436 -5.43 8.72 9.85
C ASN A 436 -5.56 9.99 8.99
N ASP A 437 -6.41 10.94 9.41
CA ASP A 437 -6.66 12.21 8.75
C ASP A 437 -5.98 13.39 9.46
N SER A 438 -6.29 14.63 9.06
CA SER A 438 -5.72 15.84 9.65
C SER A 438 -6.04 16.05 11.14
N SER A 439 -6.99 15.29 11.69
CA SER A 439 -7.40 15.31 13.09
C SER A 439 -6.73 14.21 13.93
N SER A 440 -5.79 13.43 13.39
CA SER A 440 -4.90 12.55 14.15
C SER A 440 -4.32 13.27 15.37
N LEU A 441 -4.50 12.70 16.57
CA LEU A 441 -3.97 13.26 17.81
C LEU A 441 -2.46 13.05 17.86
N ILE A 442 -1.95 11.87 17.47
CA ILE A 442 -0.52 11.57 17.43
C ILE A 442 0.18 12.54 16.48
N SER A 443 -0.36 12.73 15.27
CA SER A 443 0.21 13.65 14.27
C SER A 443 0.04 15.12 14.64
N THR A 444 -0.92 15.45 15.51
CA THR A 444 -1.06 16.80 16.07
C THR A 444 0.00 17.05 17.12
N VAL A 445 0.09 16.24 18.17
CA VAL A 445 1.09 16.39 19.23
C VAL A 445 2.51 16.36 18.66
N ALA A 446 2.84 15.38 17.82
CA ALA A 446 4.17 15.29 17.17
C ALA A 446 4.54 16.53 16.32
N ARG A 447 3.55 17.27 15.81
CA ARG A 447 3.72 18.52 15.08
C ARG A 447 3.91 19.72 16.02
N GLU A 448 3.14 19.82 17.10
CA GLU A 448 3.27 20.91 18.08
C GLU A 448 4.60 20.80 18.86
N LEU A 449 5.10 19.58 19.13
CA LEU A 449 6.38 19.34 19.83
C LEU A 449 7.63 19.68 18.99
N ALA A 450 7.50 19.77 17.66
CA ALA A 450 8.50 20.17 16.66
C ALA A 450 9.83 19.37 16.55
N SER A 451 10.38 18.85 17.65
CA SER A 451 11.63 18.09 17.70
C SER A 451 11.44 16.83 18.55
N LEU A 452 11.30 15.68 17.87
CA LEU A 452 11.24 14.37 18.50
C LEU A 452 12.63 13.76 18.68
N ASP A 453 12.77 12.81 19.61
CA ASP A 453 13.97 11.98 19.81
C ASP A 453 14.42 11.32 18.49
N ARG A 454 15.73 11.38 18.22
CA ARG A 454 16.40 10.82 17.03
C ARG A 454 17.49 9.80 17.37
N SER A 455 17.70 9.51 18.65
CA SER A 455 18.71 8.52 19.09
C SER A 455 18.42 7.15 18.49
N HIS A 456 19.45 6.51 17.93
CA HIS A 456 19.26 5.30 17.13
C HIS A 456 18.86 4.07 17.97
N ASN A 457 18.02 3.23 17.38
CA ASN A 457 17.66 1.90 17.86
C ASN A 457 18.77 0.86 17.61
N LEU A 458 18.65 -0.32 18.25
CA LEU A 458 19.54 -1.46 18.01
C LEU A 458 18.96 -2.39 16.93
N LEU A 459 19.83 -2.87 16.02
CA LEU A 459 19.50 -3.82 14.94
C LEU A 459 20.43 -5.06 14.94
N LYS A 460 20.96 -5.45 16.11
CA LYS A 460 21.87 -6.59 16.23
C LYS A 460 21.64 -7.31 17.55
N TYR A 461 21.05 -8.50 17.47
CA TYR A 461 20.65 -9.30 18.62
C TYR A 461 21.34 -10.67 18.56
N PRO A 462 22.66 -10.74 18.81
CA PRO A 462 23.47 -11.92 18.52
C PRO A 462 23.06 -13.15 19.36
N ALA A 463 22.40 -12.93 20.50
CA ALA A 463 21.91 -13.96 21.39
C ALA A 463 20.52 -14.52 21.03
N SER A 464 19.78 -13.89 20.11
CA SER A 464 18.39 -14.29 19.81
C SER A 464 18.28 -15.76 19.41
N GLN A 465 17.27 -16.45 19.97
CA GLN A 465 16.89 -17.81 19.59
C GLN A 465 16.25 -17.90 18.20
N TYR A 466 15.89 -16.77 17.59
CA TYR A 466 15.31 -16.68 16.26
C TYR A 466 16.38 -16.31 15.23
N ASP A 467 16.58 -17.17 14.24
CA ASP A 467 17.64 -17.07 13.23
C ASP A 467 17.54 -15.78 12.41
N ASN A 468 16.33 -15.40 11.98
CA ASN A 468 16.11 -14.14 11.28
C ASN A 468 16.38 -12.90 12.16
N ILE A 469 15.88 -12.81 13.40
CA ILE A 469 16.17 -11.67 14.30
C ILE A 469 17.67 -11.59 14.60
N ARG A 470 18.32 -12.72 14.87
CA ARG A 470 19.77 -12.84 15.12
C ARG A 470 20.63 -12.38 13.95
N THR A 471 20.18 -12.62 12.72
CA THR A 471 20.84 -12.17 11.49
C THR A 471 20.42 -10.76 11.03
N GLY A 472 19.60 -10.06 11.81
CA GLY A 472 19.19 -8.67 11.56
C GLY A 472 17.98 -8.50 10.64
N VAL A 473 17.16 -9.56 10.51
CA VAL A 473 16.13 -9.79 9.48
C VAL A 473 16.69 -9.39 8.11
N PRO A 474 17.53 -10.25 7.50
CA PRO A 474 18.30 -9.89 6.30
C PRO A 474 17.39 -9.34 5.21
N ASP A 475 17.82 -8.27 4.55
CA ASP A 475 17.13 -7.73 3.38
C ASP A 475 17.16 -8.82 2.30
N VAL A 476 15.98 -9.35 1.97
CA VAL A 476 15.83 -10.80 1.90
C VAL A 476 16.68 -11.40 0.78
N SER A 477 17.52 -12.38 1.15
CA SER A 477 18.47 -13.00 0.24
C SER A 477 18.76 -14.44 0.64
N TRP A 478 17.83 -15.36 0.35
CA TRP A 478 18.10 -16.78 0.56
C TRP A 478 19.16 -17.33 -0.41
N ASN A 479 20.34 -17.66 0.13
CA ASN A 479 21.37 -18.39 -0.60
C ASN A 479 21.35 -19.89 -0.23
N ARG A 480 21.26 -20.76 -1.24
CA ARG A 480 21.08 -22.21 -1.05
C ARG A 480 22.41 -22.90 -0.72
N SER A 481 22.65 -23.31 0.54
CA SER A 481 23.35 -24.58 0.88
C SER A 481 23.53 -24.79 2.38
N GLY A 482 23.05 -25.93 2.91
CA GLY A 482 23.28 -26.33 4.29
C GLY A 482 24.58 -27.12 4.45
N GLN A 483 25.71 -26.45 4.74
CA GLN A 483 26.90 -27.07 5.32
C GLN A 483 27.54 -26.19 6.41
N ARG A 484 28.07 -26.83 7.47
CA ARG A 484 28.70 -26.15 8.60
C ARG A 484 30.11 -25.65 8.24
N GLY A 485 30.33 -24.34 8.27
CA GLY A 485 31.65 -23.72 8.09
C GLY A 485 32.14 -23.02 9.37
N ARG A 486 33.43 -23.15 9.69
CA ARG A 486 34.08 -22.45 10.82
C ARG A 486 34.39 -20.99 10.46
N VAL A 487 34.35 -20.12 11.47
CA VAL A 487 35.05 -18.82 11.42
C VAL A 487 36.56 -19.05 11.31
N LEU A 488 37.20 -18.41 10.33
CA LEU A 488 38.66 -18.21 10.25
C LEU A 488 38.98 -16.79 9.75
N PRO A 489 40.15 -16.21 10.10
CA PRO A 489 40.38 -14.76 10.05
C PRO A 489 40.88 -14.21 8.70
N LYS A 490 41.06 -12.89 8.64
CA LYS A 490 41.59 -12.13 7.49
C LYS A 490 42.95 -12.68 7.01
N PRO A 491 43.22 -12.66 5.68
CA PRO A 491 44.52 -13.04 5.13
C PRO A 491 45.55 -11.90 5.18
N GLU A 492 46.78 -12.22 5.58
CA GLU A 492 47.99 -11.51 5.16
C GLU A 492 48.69 -12.32 4.04
N SER A 493 49.90 -11.93 3.65
CA SER A 493 50.41 -12.10 2.28
C SER A 493 51.34 -13.30 2.02
N ILE A 494 51.16 -13.95 0.84
CA ILE A 494 52.23 -14.46 -0.08
C ILE A 494 53.07 -15.70 0.40
N PRO A 495 53.51 -16.67 -0.44
CA PRO A 495 53.07 -17.11 -1.79
C PRO A 495 52.98 -18.66 -2.01
N SER A 496 52.66 -19.05 -3.25
CA SER A 496 52.89 -20.33 -3.98
C SER A 496 53.73 -21.48 -3.38
N HIS A 497 53.25 -22.74 -3.50
CA HIS A 497 53.80 -23.74 -4.45
C HIS A 497 53.00 -25.06 -4.60
N ASP A 498 53.03 -25.61 -5.83
CA ASP A 498 53.05 -27.02 -6.29
C ASP A 498 52.00 -28.13 -5.92
N ARG A 499 51.57 -28.83 -7.00
CA ARG A 499 51.25 -30.27 -7.18
C ARG A 499 50.22 -31.03 -6.30
N GLY A 500 49.32 -31.75 -6.99
CA GLY A 500 48.59 -32.92 -6.48
C GLY A 500 47.63 -33.53 -7.52
N ILE A 501 47.79 -34.81 -7.88
CA ILE A 501 46.96 -35.55 -8.87
C ILE A 501 46.44 -36.83 -8.23
N GLY A 502 45.18 -37.21 -8.44
CA GLY A 502 44.76 -38.62 -8.29
C GLY A 502 43.26 -38.84 -7.98
N PRO A 503 42.66 -39.98 -8.35
CA PRO A 503 41.24 -40.00 -8.71
C PRO A 503 40.34 -41.08 -8.05
N ALA A 504 39.04 -40.84 -8.16
CA ALA A 504 37.90 -41.76 -8.35
C ALA A 504 37.85 -43.17 -7.69
N ILE A 505 36.72 -43.48 -7.04
CA ILE A 505 36.14 -44.85 -6.92
C ILE A 505 34.60 -44.79 -6.81
N ARG A 506 33.95 -45.83 -7.36
CA ARG A 506 32.54 -46.29 -7.30
C ARG A 506 32.57 -47.80 -7.65
N PRO A 507 31.51 -48.61 -7.48
CA PRO A 507 30.19 -48.42 -6.84
C PRO A 507 29.92 -49.52 -5.76
N GLU A 508 28.66 -49.70 -5.29
CA GLU A 508 27.91 -50.99 -5.34
C GLU A 508 26.43 -50.84 -4.89
N SER A 509 25.65 -51.95 -4.82
CA SER A 509 24.18 -51.93 -5.01
C SER A 509 23.37 -53.10 -4.39
N SER A 510 22.10 -52.84 -4.03
CA SER A 510 21.01 -53.83 -3.83
C SER A 510 19.65 -53.08 -3.74
N HIS A 511 18.60 -53.31 -4.56
CA HIS A 511 17.73 -54.49 -4.80
C HIS A 511 16.46 -54.57 -3.91
N HIS A 512 15.28 -54.30 -4.50
CA HIS A 512 14.10 -55.19 -4.54
C HIS A 512 13.07 -54.70 -5.60
N ASN A 513 12.02 -55.49 -5.92
CA ASN A 513 11.35 -55.49 -7.24
C ASN A 513 9.86 -55.93 -7.23
N ASN A 514 9.16 -55.80 -8.38
CA ASN A 514 7.76 -56.21 -8.73
C ASN A 514 6.67 -55.20 -8.24
N GLY A 515 5.49 -54.97 -8.87
CA GLY A 515 4.77 -55.54 -10.04
C GLY A 515 3.39 -56.12 -9.63
N ASP A 516 2.25 -56.10 -10.35
CA ASP A 516 1.76 -55.54 -11.66
C ASP A 516 0.18 -55.75 -11.72
N SER A 517 -0.71 -55.44 -12.70
CA SER A 517 -0.70 -54.83 -14.06
C SER A 517 -2.11 -54.32 -14.53
N SER A 518 -2.17 -53.56 -15.64
CA SER A 518 -3.20 -53.50 -16.73
C SER A 518 -4.74 -53.28 -16.53
N ALA A 519 -5.24 -52.17 -17.11
CA ALA A 519 -6.40 -51.98 -18.04
C ALA A 519 -7.92 -52.18 -17.69
N MET A 520 -8.70 -51.07 -17.82
CA MET A 520 -9.95 -50.79 -18.62
C MET A 520 -10.97 -51.92 -19.02
N PRO A 521 -12.25 -51.60 -19.38
CA PRO A 521 -13.21 -50.54 -18.91
C PRO A 521 -14.69 -51.03 -18.76
N ALA A 522 -15.61 -50.21 -18.20
CA ALA A 522 -17.08 -50.29 -18.42
C ALA A 522 -17.85 -49.04 -17.90
N ASP A 523 -19.14 -48.89 -18.26
CA ASP A 523 -20.05 -47.75 -18.00
C ASP A 523 -21.32 -48.17 -17.21
N THR A 524 -21.94 -47.27 -16.42
CA THR A 524 -23.39 -46.90 -16.43
C THR A 524 -23.89 -46.16 -15.17
N THR A 525 -24.47 -44.96 -15.41
CA THR A 525 -25.65 -44.33 -14.75
C THR A 525 -25.77 -44.11 -13.23
N ALA A 526 -25.84 -42.81 -12.87
CA ALA A 526 -26.83 -42.13 -12.02
C ALA A 526 -26.94 -42.40 -10.49
N GLY A 527 -27.08 -41.32 -9.69
CA GLY A 527 -27.73 -41.38 -8.38
C GLY A 527 -27.34 -40.35 -7.31
N ASP A 528 -28.00 -39.18 -7.33
CA ASP A 528 -28.22 -38.26 -6.18
C ASP A 528 -27.01 -37.56 -5.51
N GLY A 529 -27.32 -36.55 -4.68
CA GLY A 529 -26.39 -35.51 -4.25
C GLY A 529 -25.62 -35.75 -2.95
N GLY A 530 -24.35 -35.35 -2.94
CA GLY A 530 -23.53 -35.20 -1.74
C GLY A 530 -22.51 -34.08 -1.94
N SER A 531 -22.49 -33.09 -1.04
CA SER A 531 -21.46 -32.05 -1.01
C SER A 531 -20.13 -32.66 -0.61
N ASN A 532 -19.11 -32.57 -1.46
CA ASN A 532 -17.76 -33.01 -1.15
C ASN A 532 -16.74 -31.93 -1.51
N GLU A 533 -15.92 -31.59 -0.51
CA GLU A 533 -14.63 -30.92 -0.70
C GLU A 533 -13.62 -31.90 -1.33
N GLN A 534 -12.37 -31.44 -1.50
CA GLN A 534 -11.17 -32.24 -1.84
C GLN A 534 -10.98 -32.69 -3.32
N SER A 535 -10.32 -31.83 -4.11
CA SER A 535 -9.51 -32.27 -5.26
C SER A 535 -8.39 -31.29 -5.68
N GLU A 536 -8.43 -30.03 -5.27
CA GLU A 536 -7.55 -28.96 -5.81
C GLU A 536 -6.04 -28.95 -5.47
N PRO A 537 -5.48 -29.61 -4.43
CA PRO A 537 -4.06 -29.43 -4.07
C PRO A 537 -3.03 -29.82 -5.15
N GLN A 538 -3.40 -30.70 -6.08
CA GLN A 538 -2.42 -31.48 -6.84
C GLN A 538 -1.89 -30.81 -8.12
N GLU A 539 -2.65 -29.91 -8.76
CA GLU A 539 -2.22 -29.29 -10.02
C GLU A 539 -1.33 -28.05 -9.88
N SER A 540 -1.53 -27.23 -8.84
CA SER A 540 -0.74 -26.00 -8.65
C SER A 540 0.72 -26.35 -8.32
N ASP A 541 0.91 -27.37 -7.50
CA ASP A 541 2.19 -27.98 -7.16
C ASP A 541 2.94 -28.52 -8.41
N ASP A 542 2.22 -28.98 -9.44
CA ASP A 542 2.82 -29.51 -10.68
C ASP A 542 3.37 -28.44 -11.63
N PHE A 543 2.72 -27.27 -11.75
CA PHE A 543 3.37 -26.12 -12.40
C PHE A 543 4.57 -25.64 -11.58
N GLY A 544 4.41 -25.58 -10.25
CA GLY A 544 5.47 -25.17 -9.32
C GLY A 544 6.76 -25.99 -9.51
N LYS A 545 6.64 -27.32 -9.55
CA LYS A 545 7.74 -28.26 -9.85
C LYS A 545 8.34 -28.05 -11.23
N GLU A 546 7.53 -27.91 -12.29
CA GLU A 546 8.05 -27.70 -13.64
C GLU A 546 8.89 -26.42 -13.72
N TYR A 547 8.40 -25.32 -13.16
CA TYR A 547 9.09 -24.04 -13.16
C TYR A 547 10.39 -24.09 -12.34
N GLU A 548 10.41 -24.76 -11.19
CA GLU A 548 11.65 -24.97 -10.43
C GLU A 548 12.66 -25.88 -11.17
N ASN A 549 12.20 -26.94 -11.81
CA ASN A 549 13.06 -27.77 -12.68
C ASN A 549 13.61 -26.98 -13.89
N ALA A 550 12.80 -26.10 -14.50
CA ALA A 550 13.24 -25.21 -15.58
C ALA A 550 14.31 -24.19 -15.12
N GLY A 551 14.39 -23.90 -13.81
CA GLY A 551 15.44 -23.08 -13.20
C GLY A 551 16.83 -23.73 -13.23
N GLY A 552 16.92 -25.04 -13.46
CA GLY A 552 18.19 -25.76 -13.68
C GLY A 552 18.75 -25.66 -15.10
N ASN A 553 18.01 -25.04 -16.04
CA ASN A 553 18.45 -24.90 -17.43
C ASN A 553 19.50 -23.77 -17.56
N PRO A 554 20.63 -23.95 -18.28
CA PRO A 554 21.63 -22.91 -18.51
C PRO A 554 21.14 -21.61 -19.19
N SER A 555 19.93 -21.56 -19.75
CA SER A 555 19.31 -20.32 -20.26
C SER A 555 18.30 -19.67 -19.30
N ALA A 556 18.06 -20.24 -18.12
CA ALA A 556 17.26 -19.59 -17.08
C ALA A 556 17.95 -18.29 -16.62
N GLY A 557 17.19 -17.20 -16.57
CA GLY A 557 17.69 -15.87 -16.25
C GLY A 557 18.35 -15.12 -17.41
N ASN A 558 18.38 -15.65 -18.65
CA ASN A 558 18.89 -14.94 -19.84
C ASN A 558 18.17 -13.61 -20.16
N LEU A 559 16.99 -13.39 -19.55
CA LEU A 559 16.25 -12.13 -19.60
C LEU A 559 16.99 -10.99 -18.88
N TYR A 560 17.79 -11.29 -17.86
CA TYR A 560 18.50 -10.31 -17.03
C TYR A 560 19.95 -10.08 -17.53
N GLY A 561 20.47 -8.87 -17.30
CA GLY A 561 21.91 -8.59 -17.45
C GLY A 561 22.45 -8.58 -18.89
N GLY A 562 21.60 -8.57 -19.91
CA GLY A 562 22.01 -8.35 -21.30
C GLY A 562 22.38 -6.88 -21.58
N THR A 563 23.60 -6.61 -22.06
CA THR A 563 24.17 -5.25 -22.14
C THR A 563 24.58 -4.80 -23.55
N LEU A 564 24.80 -3.49 -23.71
CA LEU A 564 25.37 -2.87 -24.92
C LEU A 564 26.77 -3.40 -25.33
N SER A 565 27.52 -4.01 -24.40
CA SER A 565 28.83 -4.61 -24.69
C SER A 565 28.72 -6.04 -25.24
N ALA A 566 27.61 -6.74 -24.98
CA ALA A 566 27.47 -8.18 -25.18
C ALA A 566 26.37 -8.52 -26.19
N PHE A 567 26.40 -7.90 -27.38
CA PHE A 567 25.40 -8.12 -28.44
C PHE A 567 25.68 -9.36 -29.28
N ASP A 568 24.63 -9.91 -29.89
CA ASP A 568 24.79 -10.97 -30.88
C ASP A 568 25.38 -10.42 -32.20
N PRO A 569 26.45 -11.04 -32.76
CA PRO A 569 27.01 -10.64 -34.05
C PRO A 569 26.27 -11.22 -35.27
N SER A 570 25.39 -12.21 -35.06
CA SER A 570 24.64 -12.92 -36.10
C SER A 570 23.22 -12.36 -36.32
N GLU A 571 22.67 -11.62 -35.35
CA GLU A 571 21.43 -10.88 -35.59
C GLU A 571 21.58 -9.90 -36.77
N PRO A 572 20.60 -9.85 -37.69
CA PRO A 572 20.71 -9.04 -38.88
C PRO A 572 20.69 -7.55 -38.53
N LYS A 573 21.72 -6.82 -38.94
CA LYS A 573 21.74 -5.33 -38.93
C LYS A 573 20.76 -4.70 -39.94
N LYS A 574 19.66 -5.41 -40.28
CA LYS A 574 18.57 -4.94 -41.12
C LYS A 574 17.63 -4.02 -40.31
N PHE A 575 18.18 -2.94 -39.77
CA PHE A 575 17.33 -1.76 -39.65
C PHE A 575 17.01 -1.28 -41.08
N ASP A 576 15.74 -1.07 -41.37
CA ASP A 576 15.29 -0.58 -42.67
C ASP A 576 15.59 0.92 -42.80
N LYS A 577 16.73 1.23 -43.43
CA LYS A 577 17.18 2.60 -43.70
C LYS A 577 16.21 3.40 -44.58
N ASP A 578 15.35 2.73 -45.35
CA ASP A 578 14.45 3.36 -46.31
C ASP A 578 13.09 3.70 -45.68
N ASN A 579 12.70 3.03 -44.58
CA ASN A 579 11.51 3.37 -43.78
C ASN A 579 11.61 4.71 -43.01
N GLY A 580 12.79 5.34 -42.92
CA GLY A 580 12.95 6.70 -42.37
C GLY A 580 12.70 6.89 -40.87
N VAL A 581 12.30 5.84 -40.13
CA VAL A 581 11.98 5.90 -38.69
C VAL A 581 13.22 6.15 -37.82
N LEU A 582 14.40 5.68 -38.23
CA LEU A 582 15.66 5.93 -37.51
C LEU A 582 16.68 6.74 -38.31
N THR A 583 17.42 7.61 -37.62
CA THR A 583 18.53 8.40 -38.19
C THR A 583 19.79 8.35 -37.30
N GLU A 584 20.98 8.42 -37.91
CA GLU A 584 22.25 8.30 -37.18
C GLU A 584 22.46 9.45 -36.18
N TRP A 585 22.68 9.14 -34.89
CA TRP A 585 22.93 10.16 -33.88
C TRP A 585 24.44 10.50 -33.82
N THR A 586 24.86 11.45 -34.65
CA THR A 586 26.26 11.86 -34.78
C THR A 586 26.83 12.61 -33.55
N ALA A 587 25.95 13.21 -32.73
CA ALA A 587 26.30 14.14 -31.66
C ALA A 587 26.30 13.54 -30.23
N ALA A 588 25.99 12.25 -30.06
CA ALA A 588 25.96 11.61 -28.75
C ALA A 588 27.36 11.14 -28.31
N ALA A 589 27.84 11.65 -27.16
CA ALA A 589 28.96 11.06 -26.43
C ALA A 589 28.46 9.81 -25.67
N SER A 590 28.44 8.66 -26.35
CA SER A 590 28.18 7.36 -25.74
C SER A 590 29.41 6.90 -24.94
N ILE A 591 29.20 6.34 -23.75
CA ILE A 591 30.25 5.63 -22.99
C ILE A 591 30.60 4.26 -23.61
N HIS A 592 29.96 3.89 -24.71
CA HIS A 592 30.16 2.64 -25.44
C HIS A 592 30.52 2.91 -26.91
N SER A 593 31.29 2.01 -27.52
CA SER A 593 31.71 2.10 -28.93
C SER A 593 30.57 1.98 -29.93
N ARG A 594 29.41 1.44 -29.53
CA ARG A 594 28.17 1.41 -30.33
C ARG A 594 27.49 2.78 -30.28
N ARG A 595 27.05 3.26 -31.45
CA ARG A 595 26.28 4.50 -31.61
C ARG A 595 24.77 4.21 -31.63
N PRO A 596 23.95 4.99 -30.92
CA PRO A 596 22.50 4.92 -31.04
C PRO A 596 21.98 5.63 -32.30
N PHE A 597 20.74 5.34 -32.66
CA PHE A 597 20.01 5.97 -33.76
C PHE A 597 18.73 6.63 -33.20
N LYS A 598 18.51 7.91 -33.54
CA LYS A 598 17.32 8.67 -33.14
C LYS A 598 16.06 8.04 -33.72
N MET A 599 15.01 7.92 -32.93
CA MET A 599 13.74 7.33 -33.34
C MET A 599 12.64 8.39 -33.52
N ASN A 600 12.01 8.38 -34.70
CA ASN A 600 10.95 9.29 -35.10
C ASN A 600 9.80 8.49 -35.77
N PRO A 601 8.88 7.89 -34.98
CA PRO A 601 7.78 7.05 -35.49
C PRO A 601 6.56 7.86 -35.94
N TYR A 602 6.62 9.19 -35.86
CA TYR A 602 5.51 10.07 -36.19
C TYR A 602 5.28 10.16 -37.71
N PRO A 603 4.03 10.43 -38.15
CA PRO A 603 3.74 10.69 -39.55
C PRO A 603 4.67 11.75 -40.17
N ALA A 604 4.88 11.65 -41.49
CA ALA A 604 5.59 12.67 -42.26
C ALA A 604 4.73 13.94 -42.41
N TYR A 605 4.55 14.66 -41.30
CA TYR A 605 3.72 15.85 -41.16
C TYR A 605 4.06 16.91 -42.21
N ASN A 606 3.02 17.53 -42.80
CA ASN A 606 3.15 18.54 -43.88
C ASN A 606 3.86 18.08 -45.18
N SER A 607 4.18 16.79 -45.32
CA SER A 607 4.70 16.19 -46.56
C SER A 607 3.75 16.36 -47.76
N ARG A 608 4.19 15.93 -48.95
CA ARG A 608 3.33 15.90 -50.15
C ARG A 608 2.13 14.97 -49.95
N ALA A 609 2.33 13.81 -49.31
CA ALA A 609 1.27 12.85 -49.01
C ALA A 609 0.28 13.41 -47.99
N TRP A 610 0.76 13.97 -46.87
CA TRP A 610 -0.07 14.61 -45.84
C TRP A 610 -1.03 15.66 -46.42
N ARG A 611 -0.51 16.52 -47.31
CA ARG A 611 -1.31 17.55 -48.00
C ARG A 611 -2.24 16.98 -49.07
N ALA A 612 -1.85 15.94 -49.80
CA ALA A 612 -2.71 15.28 -50.78
C ALA A 612 -3.91 14.58 -50.11
N ALA A 613 -3.70 13.97 -48.95
CA ALA A 613 -4.75 13.40 -48.11
C ALA A 613 -5.63 14.44 -47.37
N ARG A 614 -5.44 15.75 -47.65
CA ARG A 614 -6.21 16.88 -47.09
C ARG A 614 -6.17 16.99 -45.56
N HIS A 615 -5.14 16.50 -44.89
CA HIS A 615 -4.94 16.80 -43.47
C HIS A 615 -4.64 18.29 -43.29
N ALA A 616 -5.08 18.83 -42.15
CA ALA A 616 -4.74 20.20 -41.77
C ALA A 616 -3.23 20.35 -41.49
N ARG A 617 -2.72 21.58 -41.49
CA ARG A 617 -1.30 21.84 -41.21
C ARG A 617 -0.95 21.41 -39.78
N TYR A 618 0.10 20.61 -39.65
CA TYR A 618 0.75 20.33 -38.36
C TYR A 618 1.67 21.50 -37.98
N GLU A 619 1.59 21.96 -36.74
CA GLU A 619 2.52 22.96 -36.19
C GLU A 619 3.31 22.36 -35.02
N PRO A 620 4.65 22.31 -35.09
CA PRO A 620 5.48 21.73 -34.02
C PRO A 620 5.25 22.40 -32.67
N CYS A 621 5.10 21.58 -31.63
CA CYS A 621 4.97 22.05 -30.26
C CYS A 621 6.34 22.22 -29.58
N THR A 622 6.39 23.13 -28.62
CA THR A 622 7.57 23.43 -27.79
C THR A 622 7.48 22.70 -26.45
N GLY A 623 8.61 22.20 -25.95
CA GLY A 623 8.76 21.70 -24.59
C GLY A 623 9.05 22.82 -23.57
N PRO A 624 9.49 22.45 -22.36
CA PRO A 624 9.87 23.38 -21.30
C PRO A 624 10.87 24.45 -21.75
N GLY A 625 10.64 25.71 -21.35
CA GLY A 625 11.50 26.85 -21.72
C GLY A 625 11.51 27.16 -23.23
N GLU A 626 10.39 26.90 -23.92
CA GLU A 626 10.20 27.04 -25.39
C GLU A 626 11.16 26.20 -26.26
N ARG A 627 11.83 25.20 -25.66
CA ARG A 627 12.84 24.38 -26.36
C ARG A 627 12.19 23.40 -27.35
N PRO A 628 12.88 23.01 -28.45
CA PRO A 628 12.48 21.88 -29.28
C PRO A 628 12.41 20.58 -28.48
N LEU A 629 11.45 19.72 -28.80
CA LEU A 629 11.25 18.42 -28.15
C LEU A 629 12.25 17.39 -28.70
N PRO A 630 13.12 16.78 -27.86
CA PRO A 630 14.13 15.83 -28.33
C PRO A 630 13.50 14.54 -28.88
N ASP A 631 14.21 13.91 -29.81
CA ASP A 631 13.99 12.51 -30.18
C ASP A 631 14.66 11.61 -29.11
N ILE A 632 14.02 10.50 -28.72
CA ILE A 632 14.74 9.40 -28.05
C ILE A 632 15.58 8.62 -29.06
N ALA A 633 16.44 7.71 -28.60
CA ALA A 633 17.23 6.87 -29.49
C ALA A 633 17.34 5.41 -29.02
N ALA A 634 17.50 4.51 -29.98
CA ALA A 634 17.62 3.07 -29.81
C ALA A 634 18.96 2.53 -30.38
N PHE A 635 19.33 1.32 -30.00
CA PHE A 635 20.54 0.63 -30.44
C PHE A 635 20.17 -0.59 -31.32
N PRO A 636 20.75 -0.74 -32.53
CA PRO A 636 20.50 -1.90 -33.39
C PRO A 636 21.24 -3.18 -32.96
N GLY A 637 20.48 -4.27 -32.92
CA GLY A 637 20.81 -5.58 -32.34
C GLY A 637 20.30 -5.73 -30.91
N ARG A 638 20.16 -6.99 -30.45
CA ARG A 638 19.88 -7.36 -29.07
C ARG A 638 21.15 -7.79 -28.32
N PRO A 639 21.12 -7.77 -26.97
CA PRO A 639 22.04 -8.57 -26.18
C PRO A 639 22.01 -10.05 -26.58
N LYS A 640 23.18 -10.68 -26.58
CA LYS A 640 23.37 -12.07 -26.94
C LYS A 640 22.60 -13.00 -25.99
N ASN A 641 22.01 -14.05 -26.55
CA ASN A 641 21.16 -15.03 -25.86
C ASN A 641 19.85 -14.48 -25.25
N PHE A 642 19.48 -13.21 -25.49
CA PHE A 642 18.22 -12.65 -25.00
C PHE A 642 17.02 -13.46 -25.57
N PRO A 643 16.06 -13.89 -24.73
CA PRO A 643 15.04 -14.84 -25.17
C PRO A 643 14.07 -14.26 -26.22
N PRO A 644 13.47 -15.11 -27.09
CA PRO A 644 12.27 -14.73 -27.83
C PRO A 644 11.09 -14.56 -26.85
N PRO A 645 10.04 -13.80 -27.23
CA PRO A 645 8.83 -13.71 -26.43
C PRO A 645 8.16 -15.10 -26.30
N SER A 646 7.68 -15.40 -25.10
CA SER A 646 6.96 -16.63 -24.76
C SER A 646 5.49 -16.54 -25.13
N PHE A 647 4.92 -15.34 -25.02
CA PHE A 647 3.60 -14.98 -25.53
C PHE A 647 3.70 -13.73 -26.41
N GLY A 648 2.85 -13.64 -27.42
CA GLY A 648 2.84 -12.51 -28.34
C GLY A 648 4.02 -12.47 -29.30
N SER A 649 4.08 -11.42 -30.13
CA SER A 649 5.15 -11.23 -31.11
C SER A 649 5.36 -9.75 -31.42
N TYR A 650 6.55 -9.39 -31.91
CA TYR A 650 6.84 -8.08 -32.49
C TYR A 650 6.22 -7.93 -33.89
N GLU A 651 6.16 -9.05 -34.62
CA GLU A 651 5.80 -9.12 -36.05
C GLU A 651 4.35 -8.71 -36.31
N VAL A 652 3.39 -9.18 -35.50
CA VAL A 652 1.95 -8.89 -35.66
C VAL A 652 1.62 -7.40 -35.57
N PHE A 653 2.48 -6.62 -34.90
CA PHE A 653 2.37 -5.17 -34.75
C PHE A 653 3.18 -4.38 -35.78
N GLY A 654 4.15 -5.00 -36.47
CA GLY A 654 5.18 -4.27 -37.21
C GLY A 654 6.14 -3.49 -36.30
N LEU A 655 6.36 -3.97 -35.07
CA LEU A 655 7.43 -3.48 -34.21
C LEU A 655 8.76 -4.08 -34.70
N ASP A 656 9.82 -3.28 -34.78
CA ASP A 656 11.14 -3.80 -35.14
C ASP A 656 11.71 -4.60 -33.95
N PRO A 657 11.90 -5.93 -34.07
CA PRO A 657 12.43 -6.72 -32.98
C PRO A 657 13.91 -6.43 -32.73
N SER A 658 14.64 -5.90 -33.71
CA SER A 658 16.09 -5.72 -33.68
C SER A 658 16.55 -4.48 -32.90
N LEU A 659 15.65 -3.72 -32.29
CA LEU A 659 15.98 -2.51 -31.53
C LEU A 659 15.92 -2.77 -30.02
N CYS A 660 16.93 -2.31 -29.28
CA CYS A 660 16.87 -2.18 -27.83
C CYS A 660 17.12 -0.74 -27.35
N PHE A 661 16.65 -0.47 -26.14
CA PHE A 661 16.66 0.84 -25.49
C PHE A 661 17.44 0.73 -24.18
N GLU A 662 18.25 1.75 -23.85
CA GLU A 662 18.89 1.94 -22.54
C GLU A 662 18.42 3.25 -21.92
N ARG A 663 18.63 3.43 -20.61
CA ARG A 663 17.95 4.48 -19.84
C ARG A 663 18.27 5.92 -20.25
N ASP A 664 19.48 6.28 -20.67
CA ASP A 664 19.80 7.69 -20.95
C ASP A 664 19.24 8.12 -22.31
N THR A 665 19.40 7.31 -23.36
CA THR A 665 18.79 7.58 -24.67
C THR A 665 17.27 7.42 -24.66
N ARG A 666 16.69 6.70 -23.69
CA ARG A 666 15.24 6.52 -23.54
C ARG A 666 14.56 7.53 -22.62
N LEU A 667 15.14 7.84 -21.46
CA LEU A 667 14.54 8.68 -20.40
C LEU A 667 15.37 9.91 -20.04
N GLY A 668 16.70 9.86 -20.20
CA GLY A 668 17.60 10.97 -19.89
C GLY A 668 17.28 12.27 -20.66
N VAL A 669 16.69 12.16 -21.84
CA VAL A 669 16.20 13.32 -22.62
C VAL A 669 15.03 14.09 -21.96
N TYR A 670 14.41 13.53 -20.92
CA TYR A 670 13.35 14.16 -20.11
C TYR A 670 13.85 14.62 -18.73
N ALA A 671 15.16 14.62 -18.51
CA ALA A 671 15.78 15.15 -17.29
C ALA A 671 15.65 16.68 -17.24
N LEU A 672 15.16 17.18 -16.10
CA LEU A 672 15.12 18.62 -15.80
C LEU A 672 16.05 18.92 -14.60
N PRO A 673 16.85 20.01 -14.65
CA PRO A 673 17.57 20.53 -13.48
C PRO A 673 16.64 20.76 -12.30
N LEU A 674 17.11 20.48 -11.08
CA LEU A 674 16.30 20.50 -9.86
C LEU A 674 15.54 21.82 -9.69
N GLU A 675 16.22 22.96 -9.83
CA GLU A 675 15.62 24.30 -9.69
C GLU A 675 14.47 24.57 -10.68
N THR A 676 14.39 23.83 -11.79
CA THR A 676 13.44 24.10 -12.89
C THR A 676 12.22 23.19 -12.90
N ARG A 677 12.23 22.07 -12.17
CA ARG A 677 11.17 21.04 -12.22
C ARG A 677 9.79 21.61 -11.91
N ASP A 678 9.66 22.22 -10.74
CA ASP A 678 8.39 22.72 -10.22
C ASP A 678 7.92 24.04 -10.87
N ALA A 679 8.71 24.58 -11.83
CA ALA A 679 8.37 25.78 -12.61
C ALA A 679 7.74 25.45 -13.99
N VAL A 680 7.68 24.18 -14.40
CA VAL A 680 7.07 23.73 -15.66
C VAL A 680 5.62 23.34 -15.42
N ASP A 681 4.65 23.85 -16.19
CA ASP A 681 3.29 23.31 -16.20
C ASP A 681 3.07 22.44 -17.46
N TRP A 682 3.09 21.12 -17.27
CA TRP A 682 2.89 20.16 -18.36
C TRP A 682 1.45 20.12 -18.89
N GLY A 683 0.46 20.58 -18.13
CA GLY A 683 -0.92 20.75 -18.60
C GLY A 683 -1.07 21.98 -19.50
N ALA A 684 -0.40 23.08 -19.15
CA ALA A 684 -0.33 24.27 -19.97
C ALA A 684 0.39 24.02 -21.30
N LEU A 685 1.52 23.29 -21.28
CA LEU A 685 2.24 22.89 -22.50
C LEU A 685 1.36 22.07 -23.46
N GLN A 686 0.64 21.07 -22.95
CA GLN A 686 -0.30 20.28 -23.75
C GLN A 686 -1.44 21.14 -24.33
N THR A 687 -2.04 22.01 -23.51
CA THR A 687 -3.12 22.90 -23.95
C THR A 687 -2.65 23.88 -25.04
N ALA A 688 -1.44 24.43 -24.90
CA ALA A 688 -0.83 25.28 -25.92
C ALA A 688 -0.50 24.51 -27.22
N CYS A 689 -0.11 23.24 -27.11
CA CYS A 689 0.16 22.38 -28.25
C CYS A 689 -1.11 22.08 -29.07
N VAL A 690 -2.21 21.75 -28.38
CA VAL A 690 -3.54 21.58 -29.00
C VAL A 690 -4.04 22.88 -29.63
N ALA A 691 -3.81 24.03 -29.00
CA ALA A 691 -4.21 25.33 -29.55
C ALA A 691 -3.50 25.68 -30.87
N ARG A 692 -2.20 25.34 -31.01
CA ARG A 692 -1.46 25.46 -32.28
C ARG A 692 -2.02 24.54 -33.38
N ASN A 693 -2.45 23.34 -33.00
CA ASN A 693 -2.92 22.29 -33.92
C ASN A 693 -4.45 22.21 -34.06
N VAL A 694 -5.21 23.20 -33.58
CA VAL A 694 -6.70 23.19 -33.53
C VAL A 694 -7.38 22.98 -34.89
N ALA A 695 -6.67 23.22 -36.00
CA ALA A 695 -7.16 22.94 -37.35
C ALA A 695 -7.26 21.42 -37.65
N ARG A 696 -6.56 20.54 -36.93
CA ARG A 696 -6.58 19.08 -37.10
C ARG A 696 -7.75 18.38 -36.41
N PHE A 697 -8.27 18.92 -35.30
CA PHE A 697 -9.16 18.15 -34.40
C PHE A 697 -10.60 18.66 -34.35
N ASN A 698 -11.53 17.83 -33.87
CA ASN A 698 -12.86 18.25 -33.42
C ASN A 698 -12.85 18.41 -31.89
N LEU A 699 -12.91 19.65 -31.39
CA LEU A 699 -12.81 19.94 -29.94
C LEU A 699 -14.16 20.14 -29.23
N THR A 700 -15.29 19.70 -29.81
CA THR A 700 -16.62 19.75 -29.15
C THR A 700 -17.25 18.38 -28.93
N GLY A 701 -16.89 17.40 -29.75
CA GLY A 701 -17.48 16.05 -29.75
C GLY A 701 -18.97 16.00 -30.12
N PRO A 702 -19.51 14.79 -30.40
CA PRO A 702 -20.94 14.52 -30.31
C PRO A 702 -21.42 14.53 -28.84
N ALA A 703 -22.72 14.37 -28.63
CA ALA A 703 -23.26 13.98 -27.33
C ALA A 703 -23.32 12.44 -27.23
N ASN A 704 -23.64 11.92 -26.03
CA ASN A 704 -24.00 10.52 -25.87
C ASN A 704 -25.45 10.32 -26.32
N ASP A 705 -25.65 9.96 -27.59
CA ASP A 705 -26.99 9.80 -28.16
C ASP A 705 -27.68 8.51 -27.68
N PHE A 706 -26.93 7.52 -27.18
CA PHE A 706 -27.46 6.27 -26.61
C PHE A 706 -28.35 6.50 -25.37
N LEU A 707 -28.21 7.64 -24.68
CA LEU A 707 -29.11 8.12 -23.63
C LEU A 707 -30.58 8.26 -24.07
N THR A 708 -30.86 8.24 -25.38
CA THR A 708 -32.22 8.21 -25.92
C THR A 708 -32.44 7.13 -26.99
N THR A 709 -31.40 6.75 -27.74
CA THR A 709 -31.56 5.80 -28.87
C THR A 709 -31.45 4.33 -28.48
N ALA A 710 -30.74 3.98 -27.40
CA ALA A 710 -30.57 2.57 -27.01
C ALA A 710 -31.82 2.00 -26.32
N TYR A 711 -32.34 2.69 -25.29
CA TYR A 711 -33.47 2.20 -24.46
C TYR A 711 -34.60 3.22 -24.27
N GLY A 712 -34.62 4.30 -25.07
CA GLY A 712 -35.49 5.45 -24.80
C GLY A 712 -34.96 6.33 -23.65
N PRO A 713 -35.72 7.38 -23.25
CA PRO A 713 -35.30 8.30 -22.21
C PRO A 713 -35.22 7.63 -20.83
N ILE A 714 -34.03 7.62 -20.22
CA ILE A 714 -33.86 7.18 -18.84
C ILE A 714 -34.52 8.20 -17.90
N ASN A 715 -35.44 7.76 -17.03
CA ASN A 715 -36.08 8.60 -16.02
C ASN A 715 -35.22 8.70 -14.75
N ASP A 716 -35.02 9.94 -14.31
CA ASP A 716 -34.09 10.35 -13.24
C ASP A 716 -34.61 10.13 -11.80
N GLY A 717 -35.84 9.63 -11.60
CA GLY A 717 -36.42 9.59 -10.25
C GLY A 717 -37.67 8.72 -10.05
N ASN A 718 -37.68 8.06 -8.87
CA ASN A 718 -38.81 7.53 -8.11
C ASN A 718 -39.97 6.84 -8.86
N ASP A 719 -39.68 5.74 -9.53
CA ASP A 719 -40.66 4.69 -9.87
C ASP A 719 -40.32 3.40 -9.08
N ASP A 720 -40.39 3.45 -7.74
CA ASP A 720 -40.24 2.26 -6.86
C ASP A 720 -40.69 2.54 -5.39
N ASP A 721 -41.93 3.01 -5.24
CA ASP A 721 -42.81 2.74 -4.07
C ASP A 721 -44.25 3.14 -4.43
N SER A 722 -45.08 2.16 -4.76
CA SER A 722 -46.48 2.36 -5.16
C SER A 722 -47.46 2.12 -3.99
N SER A 723 -47.18 2.69 -2.80
CA SER A 723 -47.96 2.42 -1.58
C SER A 723 -48.45 3.63 -0.75
N ASP A 724 -48.47 4.86 -1.27
CA ASP A 724 -49.16 5.98 -0.59
C ASP A 724 -50.01 6.86 -1.52
N THR A 725 -51.15 7.32 -1.01
CA THR A 725 -52.19 8.07 -1.73
C THR A 725 -52.48 9.42 -1.08
N ASP A 726 -51.67 10.44 -1.37
CA ASP A 726 -52.04 11.84 -1.08
C ASP A 726 -51.58 12.83 -2.18
N THR A 727 -51.89 14.11 -2.00
CA THR A 727 -52.50 14.90 -3.07
C THR A 727 -51.64 16.04 -3.63
N ASN A 728 -51.40 15.97 -4.95
CA ASN A 728 -51.57 17.09 -5.89
C ASN A 728 -50.86 18.44 -5.57
N ALA A 729 -49.64 18.44 -5.01
CA ALA A 729 -49.01 19.66 -4.49
C ALA A 729 -47.57 19.99 -4.98
N GLN A 730 -47.07 19.46 -6.11
CA GLN A 730 -45.68 19.78 -6.52
C GLN A 730 -45.33 19.88 -8.03
N LYS A 731 -46.27 20.28 -8.90
CA LYS A 731 -45.98 20.61 -10.31
C LYS A 731 -45.26 21.98 -10.47
N LYS A 732 -43.97 22.05 -10.12
CA LYS A 732 -42.90 22.93 -10.68
C LYS A 732 -41.61 22.87 -9.84
N ARG A 733 -40.74 21.89 -10.10
CA ARG A 733 -39.29 22.04 -9.92
C ARG A 733 -38.64 21.84 -11.28
N SER A 734 -37.70 22.70 -11.66
CA SER A 734 -36.92 22.52 -12.89
C SER A 734 -36.10 21.24 -12.80
N LYS A 735 -35.99 20.49 -13.91
CA LYS A 735 -35.05 19.36 -13.98
C LYS A 735 -33.66 19.86 -13.58
N PRO A 736 -32.98 19.25 -12.59
CA PRO A 736 -31.61 19.63 -12.27
C PRO A 736 -30.72 19.29 -13.47
N GLN A 737 -29.98 20.27 -13.98
CA GLN A 737 -28.89 19.99 -14.90
C GLN A 737 -27.85 19.11 -14.17
N PRO A 738 -27.34 18.02 -14.77
CA PRO A 738 -26.34 17.19 -14.13
C PRO A 738 -25.11 18.04 -13.77
N ARG A 739 -24.67 17.95 -12.51
CA ARG A 739 -23.57 18.77 -12.00
C ARG A 739 -22.26 18.30 -12.62
N HIS A 740 -21.58 19.19 -13.35
CA HIS A 740 -20.26 18.88 -13.89
C HIS A 740 -19.26 18.56 -12.77
N TRP A 741 -18.63 17.39 -12.86
CA TRP A 741 -17.56 16.97 -11.95
C TRP A 741 -16.35 17.88 -12.11
N TRP A 742 -15.86 18.02 -13.34
CA TRP A 742 -14.71 18.87 -13.63
C TRP A 742 -15.21 20.19 -14.19
N LYS A 743 -15.53 21.11 -13.27
CA LYS A 743 -15.65 22.54 -13.57
C LYS A 743 -14.41 22.99 -14.34
N ARG A 744 -14.48 23.03 -15.67
CA ARG A 744 -13.41 23.54 -16.54
C ARG A 744 -12.99 24.89 -15.97
N THR A 745 -11.73 25.02 -15.56
CA THR A 745 -11.18 26.34 -15.23
C THR A 745 -11.38 27.23 -16.44
N ASP A 746 -11.83 28.48 -16.23
CA ASP A 746 -12.26 29.43 -17.27
C ASP A 746 -11.12 29.98 -18.16
N THR A 747 -10.16 29.13 -18.49
CA THR A 747 -9.42 29.16 -19.75
C THR A 747 -10.29 28.47 -20.81
N PRO A 748 -11.17 29.18 -21.54
CA PRO A 748 -11.74 28.59 -22.75
C PRO A 748 -10.59 28.18 -23.68
N LEU A 749 -10.77 27.09 -24.44
CA LEU A 749 -9.97 26.86 -25.65
C LEU A 749 -9.99 28.19 -26.44
N PRO A 750 -8.84 28.82 -26.70
CA PRO A 750 -8.81 30.25 -26.99
C PRO A 750 -9.67 30.54 -28.22
N ARG A 751 -10.79 31.26 -28.01
CA ARG A 751 -11.66 31.75 -29.10
C ARG A 751 -10.76 32.44 -30.11
N ALA A 752 -10.70 31.90 -31.33
CA ALA A 752 -9.69 32.21 -32.33
C ALA A 752 -9.40 33.71 -32.38
N GLY A 753 -8.24 34.10 -31.84
CA GLY A 753 -7.92 35.51 -31.54
C GLY A 753 -8.05 36.36 -32.79
N GLY A 754 -8.87 37.41 -32.72
CA GLY A 754 -9.50 38.05 -33.89
C GLY A 754 -8.55 38.61 -34.96
N ARG A 755 -8.02 37.74 -35.83
CA ARG A 755 -7.33 38.07 -37.08
C ARG A 755 -7.68 37.02 -38.14
N VAL A 756 -8.61 37.38 -39.02
CA VAL A 756 -8.89 36.75 -40.33
C VAL A 756 -9.11 35.24 -40.27
N PHE A 757 -10.38 34.81 -40.24
CA PHE A 757 -10.74 33.53 -40.85
C PHE A 757 -10.25 33.54 -42.30
N PRO A 758 -9.42 32.59 -42.75
CA PRO A 758 -9.24 32.35 -44.17
C PRO A 758 -10.61 31.99 -44.76
N ARG A 759 -10.99 32.65 -45.87
CA ARG A 759 -12.19 32.28 -46.64
C ARG A 759 -12.20 30.77 -46.88
N ARG A 760 -13.33 30.09 -46.58
CA ARG A 760 -13.61 28.66 -46.83
C ARG A 760 -12.43 27.91 -47.44
N GLY A 761 -11.51 27.45 -46.59
CA GLY A 761 -10.50 26.50 -47.02
C GLY A 761 -11.15 25.19 -47.50
N PRO A 762 -10.44 24.36 -48.27
CA PRO A 762 -10.95 23.03 -48.62
C PRO A 762 -11.25 22.23 -47.35
N ASP A 763 -12.22 21.31 -47.44
CA ASP A 763 -12.59 20.44 -46.32
C ASP A 763 -11.37 19.60 -45.89
N VAL A 764 -10.81 19.98 -44.74
CA VAL A 764 -9.68 19.28 -44.11
C VAL A 764 -10.18 18.06 -43.34
N VAL A 765 -9.50 16.94 -43.53
CA VAL A 765 -9.73 15.73 -42.73
C VAL A 765 -9.42 16.07 -41.27
N ARG A 766 -10.37 15.74 -40.38
CA ARG A 766 -10.20 15.88 -38.94
C ARG A 766 -9.71 14.58 -38.35
N GLU A 767 -8.66 14.68 -37.55
CA GLU A 767 -8.03 13.56 -36.86
C GLU A 767 -8.75 13.30 -35.53
N PRO A 768 -8.86 12.04 -35.09
CA PRO A 768 -9.35 11.71 -33.76
C PRO A 768 -8.39 12.23 -32.69
N ARG A 769 -8.85 12.28 -31.44
CA ARG A 769 -7.97 12.48 -30.27
C ARG A 769 -8.12 11.36 -29.27
N THR A 770 -7.06 11.10 -28.52
CA THR A 770 -6.99 10.04 -27.50
C THR A 770 -6.56 10.59 -26.15
N ALA A 771 -7.33 10.33 -25.09
CA ALA A 771 -6.90 10.64 -23.73
C ALA A 771 -6.02 9.50 -23.17
N ILE A 772 -5.03 9.83 -22.35
CA ILE A 772 -4.34 8.88 -21.45
C ILE A 772 -4.70 9.28 -20.02
N LEU A 773 -5.38 8.40 -19.28
CA LEU A 773 -5.76 8.62 -17.88
C LEU A 773 -4.84 7.79 -16.98
N LEU A 774 -3.82 8.45 -16.43
CA LEU A 774 -2.89 7.86 -15.47
C LEU A 774 -3.57 7.73 -14.10
N ARG A 775 -3.86 6.50 -13.67
CA ARG A 775 -4.53 6.21 -12.39
C ARG A 775 -3.60 6.52 -11.20
N SER A 776 -4.05 7.36 -10.29
CA SER A 776 -3.31 7.70 -9.06
C SER A 776 -4.28 7.94 -7.90
N TYR A 777 -3.76 8.22 -6.69
CA TYR A 777 -4.56 8.42 -5.49
C TYR A 777 -3.89 9.38 -4.49
N THR A 778 -4.69 9.97 -3.60
CA THR A 778 -4.20 10.80 -2.49
C THR A 778 -3.33 9.98 -1.54
N GLY A 779 -2.14 10.49 -1.23
CA GLY A 779 -1.10 9.75 -0.49
C GLY A 779 -0.13 8.93 -1.35
N LYS A 780 -0.27 8.86 -2.69
CA LYS A 780 0.84 8.33 -3.52
C LYS A 780 2.01 9.31 -3.51
N GLU A 781 3.19 8.81 -3.12
CA GLU A 781 4.46 9.49 -3.40
C GLU A 781 4.82 9.37 -4.88
N TYR A 782 5.28 10.46 -5.50
CA TYR A 782 5.72 10.50 -6.90
C TYR A 782 7.26 10.50 -6.94
N THR A 783 7.82 9.31 -7.13
CA THR A 783 9.26 9.10 -7.29
C THR A 783 9.80 9.91 -8.48
N GLU A 784 11.10 10.20 -8.53
CA GLU A 784 11.69 10.78 -9.74
C GLU A 784 11.49 9.88 -10.97
N ASN A 785 11.48 8.55 -10.80
CA ASN A 785 11.15 7.62 -11.89
C ASN A 785 9.72 7.82 -12.42
N ASP A 786 8.72 7.94 -11.54
CA ASP A 786 7.35 8.26 -11.93
C ASP A 786 7.30 9.59 -12.71
N ARG A 787 8.04 10.61 -12.26
CA ARG A 787 8.14 11.90 -12.97
C ARG A 787 8.75 11.72 -14.36
N TYR A 788 9.83 10.94 -14.52
CA TYR A 788 10.42 10.66 -15.84
C TYR A 788 9.40 10.02 -16.79
N ILE A 789 8.62 9.03 -16.34
CA ILE A 789 7.61 8.34 -17.16
C ILE A 789 6.44 9.28 -17.51
N ILE A 790 5.96 10.09 -16.56
CA ILE A 790 4.91 11.09 -16.85
C ILE A 790 5.41 12.11 -17.89
N ARG A 791 6.64 12.63 -17.72
CA ARG A 791 7.26 13.58 -18.68
C ARG A 791 7.48 12.94 -20.05
N SER A 792 7.87 11.67 -20.13
CA SER A 792 8.07 10.96 -21.40
C SER A 792 6.74 10.75 -22.12
N LEU A 793 5.70 10.26 -21.44
CA LEU A 793 4.36 10.11 -22.01
C LEU A 793 3.79 11.44 -22.52
N VAL A 794 3.89 12.53 -21.74
CA VAL A 794 3.45 13.87 -22.21
C VAL A 794 4.25 14.31 -23.44
N SER A 795 5.57 14.15 -23.43
CA SER A 795 6.43 14.61 -24.53
C SER A 795 6.22 13.81 -25.81
N GLU A 796 6.18 12.49 -25.70
CA GLU A 796 6.05 11.56 -26.83
C GLU A 796 4.63 11.53 -27.40
N LEU A 797 3.62 11.33 -26.54
CA LEU A 797 2.24 11.15 -26.99
C LEU A 797 1.59 12.49 -27.28
N ALA A 798 1.62 13.44 -26.34
CA ALA A 798 0.84 14.68 -26.48
C ALA A 798 1.58 15.78 -27.25
N LEU A 799 2.83 16.10 -26.89
CA LEU A 799 3.53 17.25 -27.47
C LEU A 799 4.10 16.97 -28.87
N ARG A 800 4.76 15.83 -29.08
CA ARG A 800 5.36 15.48 -30.39
C ARG A 800 4.35 15.11 -31.48
N SER A 801 3.17 14.59 -31.12
CA SER A 801 2.08 14.35 -32.07
C SER A 801 1.31 15.62 -32.46
N GLY A 802 1.59 16.76 -31.81
CA GLY A 802 0.83 17.99 -31.98
C GLY A 802 -0.56 17.96 -31.32
N GLY A 803 -0.73 17.25 -30.21
CA GLY A 803 -1.97 17.22 -29.43
C GLY A 803 -2.99 16.15 -29.82
N GLU A 804 -2.59 15.17 -30.64
CA GLU A 804 -3.39 13.98 -30.98
C GLU A 804 -3.76 13.19 -29.72
N TYR A 805 -2.77 13.00 -28.83
CA TYR A 805 -2.99 12.52 -27.47
C TYR A 805 -3.06 13.67 -26.45
N GLN A 806 -3.61 13.39 -25.28
CA GLN A 806 -3.47 14.24 -24.09
C GLN A 806 -3.45 13.39 -22.82
N VAL A 807 -2.45 13.63 -21.97
CA VAL A 807 -2.20 12.90 -20.73
C VAL A 807 -2.78 13.67 -19.54
N PHE A 808 -3.53 12.97 -18.69
CA PHE A 808 -4.10 13.47 -17.44
C PHE A 808 -3.70 12.56 -16.27
N LEU A 809 -3.52 13.13 -15.08
CA LEU A 809 -3.51 12.37 -13.82
C LEU A 809 -4.95 12.27 -13.30
N LEU A 810 -5.52 11.06 -13.27
CA LEU A 810 -6.83 10.79 -12.69
C LEU A 810 -6.65 10.30 -11.25
N VAL A 811 -6.83 11.19 -10.28
CA VAL A 811 -6.47 10.98 -8.87
C VAL A 811 -7.72 10.69 -8.04
N HIS A 812 -7.77 9.51 -7.42
CA HIS A 812 -8.78 9.20 -6.40
C HIS A 812 -8.44 9.91 -5.08
N VAL A 813 -9.32 10.79 -4.62
CA VAL A 813 -9.32 11.35 -3.25
C VAL A 813 -9.99 10.36 -2.30
N LYS A 814 -9.17 9.57 -1.59
CA LYS A 814 -9.60 8.54 -0.64
C LYS A 814 -10.21 9.10 0.65
N GLU A 815 -9.98 10.38 0.94
CA GLU A 815 -10.40 11.05 2.16
C GLU A 815 -11.95 11.19 2.22
N PRO A 816 -12.62 10.62 3.25
CA PRO A 816 -14.07 10.71 3.36
C PRO A 816 -14.52 12.15 3.64
N GLY A 817 -15.74 12.49 3.19
CA GLY A 817 -16.37 13.80 3.43
C GLY A 817 -15.91 14.94 2.52
N VAL A 818 -14.95 14.73 1.61
CA VAL A 818 -14.49 15.76 0.67
C VAL A 818 -15.50 15.95 -0.48
N ASP A 819 -16.25 17.06 -0.46
CA ASP A 819 -17.13 17.45 -1.57
C ASP A 819 -16.34 18.17 -2.69
N LEU A 820 -15.84 17.37 -3.63
CA LEU A 820 -15.16 17.85 -4.85
C LEU A 820 -16.09 18.61 -5.82
N LEU A 821 -17.42 18.42 -5.71
CA LEU A 821 -18.42 18.94 -6.65
C LEU A 821 -18.92 20.33 -6.25
N ALA A 822 -19.07 20.61 -4.95
CA ALA A 822 -19.36 21.95 -4.43
C ALA A 822 -18.06 22.74 -4.21
N ASP A 823 -17.14 22.25 -3.38
CA ASP A 823 -16.04 23.06 -2.88
C ASP A 823 -14.78 23.04 -3.75
N ARG A 824 -14.62 24.10 -4.54
CA ARG A 824 -13.40 24.36 -5.32
C ARG A 824 -12.17 24.57 -4.41
N ARG A 825 -12.31 25.02 -3.15
CA ARG A 825 -11.17 25.17 -2.23
C ARG A 825 -10.66 23.80 -1.78
N ALA A 826 -11.54 22.88 -1.37
CA ALA A 826 -11.19 21.49 -1.08
C ALA A 826 -10.53 20.81 -2.29
N TYR A 827 -11.09 20.94 -3.50
CA TYR A 827 -10.48 20.43 -4.74
C TYR A 827 -9.05 20.96 -4.94
N GLU A 828 -8.83 22.27 -4.79
CA GLU A 828 -7.50 22.87 -4.96
C GLU A 828 -6.53 22.50 -3.83
N ALA A 829 -7.01 22.30 -2.61
CA ALA A 829 -6.18 21.84 -1.49
C ALA A 829 -5.70 20.40 -1.73
N GLN A 830 -6.61 19.48 -2.07
CA GLN A 830 -6.26 18.09 -2.37
C GLN A 830 -5.33 17.99 -3.59
N ARG A 831 -5.60 18.74 -4.67
CA ARG A 831 -4.72 18.79 -5.86
C ARG A 831 -3.30 19.29 -5.52
N ARG A 832 -3.15 20.19 -4.54
CA ARG A 832 -1.84 20.69 -4.10
C ARG A 832 -1.10 19.70 -3.20
N ALA A 833 -1.82 19.03 -2.30
CA ALA A 833 -1.24 18.04 -1.39
C ALA A 833 -0.78 16.77 -2.14
N ALA A 834 -1.62 16.24 -3.03
CA ALA A 834 -1.41 14.93 -3.63
C ALA A 834 -0.58 14.89 -4.92
N VAL A 835 -0.31 16.02 -5.58
CA VAL A 835 0.38 16.04 -6.89
C VAL A 835 1.53 17.04 -6.92
N PRO A 836 2.72 16.65 -7.43
CA PRO A 836 3.85 17.56 -7.66
C PRO A 836 3.44 18.79 -8.49
N PRO A 837 4.03 19.99 -8.22
CA PRO A 837 3.67 21.23 -8.91
C PRO A 837 3.54 21.10 -10.42
N GLU A 838 4.49 20.40 -11.05
CA GLU A 838 4.62 20.32 -12.51
C GLU A 838 3.45 19.64 -13.24
N PHE A 839 2.68 18.79 -12.56
CA PHE A 839 1.56 18.03 -13.15
C PHE A 839 0.17 18.50 -12.71
N ARG A 840 0.09 19.51 -11.82
CA ARG A 840 -1.21 20.00 -11.30
C ARG A 840 -2.11 20.51 -12.43
N GLY A 841 -1.56 21.13 -13.47
CA GLY A 841 -2.30 21.64 -14.63
C GLY A 841 -3.01 20.57 -15.47
N MET A 842 -2.64 19.28 -15.33
CA MET A 842 -3.29 18.14 -16.01
C MET A 842 -3.92 17.15 -15.02
N THR A 843 -4.22 17.58 -13.79
CA THR A 843 -4.79 16.72 -12.74
C THR A 843 -6.32 16.85 -12.64
N LEU A 844 -6.99 15.71 -12.68
CA LEU A 844 -8.43 15.53 -12.48
C LEU A 844 -8.66 14.72 -11.19
N LEU A 845 -9.32 15.32 -10.19
CA LEU A 845 -9.69 14.60 -8.95
C LEU A 845 -11.07 13.95 -9.10
N TRP A 846 -11.27 12.81 -8.45
CA TRP A 846 -12.59 12.16 -8.27
C TRP A 846 -12.64 11.43 -6.92
N ASN A 847 -13.84 11.02 -6.47
CA ASN A 847 -14.01 10.11 -5.34
C ASN A 847 -15.34 9.33 -5.40
N ASP A 848 -15.46 8.29 -4.57
CA ASP A 848 -16.63 7.42 -4.48
C ASP A 848 -17.94 8.17 -4.16
N ALA A 849 -17.85 9.36 -3.56
CA ALA A 849 -19.02 10.22 -3.32
C ALA A 849 -19.54 10.85 -4.62
N ALA A 850 -18.66 11.39 -5.47
CA ALA A 850 -19.04 11.88 -6.79
C ALA A 850 -19.56 10.77 -7.71
N VAL A 851 -18.97 9.56 -7.63
CA VAL A 851 -19.46 8.36 -8.32
C VAL A 851 -20.90 8.04 -7.93
N ARG A 852 -21.22 7.99 -6.63
CA ARG A 852 -22.58 7.69 -6.15
C ARG A 852 -23.61 8.77 -6.47
N ASP A 853 -23.22 10.05 -6.54
CA ASP A 853 -24.07 11.15 -7.03
C ASP A 853 -24.41 11.00 -8.52
N ARG A 854 -23.44 10.51 -9.33
CA ARG A 854 -23.63 10.30 -10.78
C ARG A 854 -24.41 9.03 -11.14
N TYR A 855 -24.29 7.97 -10.34
CA TYR A 855 -24.90 6.65 -10.60
C TYR A 855 -25.82 6.21 -9.45
N PRO A 856 -26.90 6.95 -9.13
CA PRO A 856 -27.69 6.72 -7.93
C PRO A 856 -28.48 5.41 -7.93
N ARG A 857 -28.60 4.70 -9.06
CA ARG A 857 -29.21 3.36 -9.12
C ARG A 857 -28.25 2.27 -8.62
N LEU A 858 -26.95 2.37 -8.94
CA LEU A 858 -25.91 1.48 -8.39
C LEU A 858 -25.73 1.66 -6.88
N ALA A 859 -26.08 2.84 -6.35
CA ALA A 859 -25.98 3.19 -4.93
C ALA A 859 -27.19 2.78 -4.07
N ARG A 860 -28.17 2.04 -4.62
CA ARG A 860 -29.39 1.57 -3.92
C ARG A 860 -29.37 0.05 -3.72
N GLY A 861 -30.06 -0.45 -2.69
CA GLY A 861 -30.16 -1.89 -2.39
C GLY A 861 -28.87 -2.49 -1.80
N HIS A 862 -28.74 -3.81 -1.85
CA HIS A 862 -27.55 -4.56 -1.38
C HIS A 862 -26.34 -4.44 -2.32
N HIS A 863 -26.22 -3.32 -3.05
CA HIS A 863 -25.26 -3.13 -4.14
C HIS A 863 -24.15 -2.11 -3.81
N GLY A 864 -23.95 -1.76 -2.54
CA GLY A 864 -22.93 -0.79 -2.12
C GLY A 864 -21.52 -1.08 -2.68
N ALA A 865 -21.14 -2.36 -2.77
CA ALA A 865 -19.90 -2.83 -3.37
C ALA A 865 -19.73 -2.39 -4.84
N ALA A 866 -20.81 -2.35 -5.64
CA ALA A 866 -20.75 -1.91 -7.04
C ALA A 866 -20.25 -0.45 -7.22
N THR A 867 -20.22 0.32 -6.13
CA THR A 867 -19.75 1.72 -6.08
C THR A 867 -18.47 1.93 -5.26
N ASP A 868 -17.81 0.86 -4.78
CA ASP A 868 -16.49 0.94 -4.13
C ASP A 868 -15.35 1.06 -5.14
N VAL A 869 -14.17 1.50 -4.69
CA VAL A 869 -13.00 1.74 -5.57
C VAL A 869 -12.55 0.53 -6.42
N HIS A 870 -12.85 -0.70 -6.01
CA HIS A 870 -12.47 -1.91 -6.73
C HIS A 870 -13.50 -2.22 -7.83
N SER A 871 -14.79 -2.16 -7.52
CA SER A 871 -15.87 -2.40 -8.51
C SER A 871 -16.14 -1.21 -9.43
N ALA A 872 -15.92 0.01 -8.94
CA ALA A 872 -16.32 1.26 -9.60
C ALA A 872 -15.26 1.88 -10.51
N GLN A 873 -14.08 1.28 -10.67
CA GLN A 873 -12.93 1.91 -11.33
C GLN A 873 -13.18 2.48 -12.74
N TRP A 874 -14.18 1.95 -13.47
CA TRP A 874 -14.60 2.48 -14.77
C TRP A 874 -15.63 3.62 -14.71
N LEU A 875 -16.39 3.76 -13.62
CA LEU A 875 -17.41 4.81 -13.44
C LEU A 875 -16.84 6.25 -13.55
N PRO A 876 -15.64 6.59 -13.03
CA PRO A 876 -15.03 7.90 -13.28
C PRO A 876 -14.48 8.05 -14.72
N VAL A 877 -14.12 6.95 -15.39
CA VAL A 877 -13.68 6.97 -16.80
C VAL A 877 -14.87 7.19 -17.75
N GLN A 878 -16.01 6.55 -17.48
CA GLN A 878 -17.29 6.85 -18.13
C GLN A 878 -17.67 8.33 -17.95
N ALA A 879 -17.56 8.86 -16.72
CA ALA A 879 -17.86 10.26 -16.42
C ALA A 879 -16.91 11.22 -17.14
N PHE A 880 -15.61 10.90 -17.22
CA PHE A 880 -14.63 11.64 -18.01
C PHE A 880 -15.06 11.72 -19.48
N ALA A 881 -15.49 10.62 -20.09
CA ALA A 881 -15.97 10.64 -21.46
C ALA A 881 -17.19 11.57 -21.63
N GLN A 882 -18.13 11.61 -20.68
CA GLN A 882 -19.30 12.49 -20.79
C GLN A 882 -18.93 13.99 -20.82
N GLU A 883 -17.87 14.41 -20.13
CA GLU A 883 -17.45 15.82 -20.05
C GLU A 883 -16.38 16.21 -21.09
N PHE A 884 -15.41 15.34 -21.36
CA PHE A 884 -14.28 15.57 -22.28
C PHE A 884 -14.54 14.94 -23.66
N ARG A 885 -15.54 15.48 -24.35
CA ARG A 885 -16.11 14.87 -25.57
C ARG A 885 -15.23 15.01 -26.81
N GLU A 886 -14.15 15.79 -26.75
CA GLU A 886 -13.16 15.90 -27.82
C GLU A 886 -12.33 14.63 -28.06
N PHE A 887 -12.39 13.65 -27.16
CA PHE A 887 -11.66 12.38 -27.28
C PHE A 887 -12.54 11.28 -27.90
N ALA A 888 -12.03 10.66 -28.96
CA ALA A 888 -12.63 9.48 -29.62
C ALA A 888 -12.24 8.18 -28.92
N HIS A 889 -11.09 8.16 -28.22
CA HIS A 889 -10.60 7.03 -27.46
C HIS A 889 -10.03 7.47 -26.10
N VAL A 890 -10.02 6.55 -25.14
CA VAL A 890 -9.37 6.73 -23.84
C VAL A 890 -8.52 5.50 -23.54
N TRP A 891 -7.22 5.69 -23.33
CA TRP A 891 -6.42 4.70 -22.60
C TRP A 891 -6.57 4.95 -21.11
N ASN A 892 -7.04 3.95 -20.37
CA ASN A 892 -6.84 3.90 -18.93
C ASN A 892 -5.46 3.27 -18.67
N TRP A 893 -4.66 3.90 -17.78
CA TRP A 893 -3.24 3.60 -17.65
C TRP A 893 -2.82 3.44 -16.19
N GLU A 894 -2.12 2.34 -15.89
CA GLU A 894 -1.69 1.98 -14.54
C GLU A 894 -0.31 2.57 -14.22
N MET A 895 -0.17 3.29 -13.11
CA MET A 895 1.06 4.03 -12.75
C MET A 895 2.25 3.13 -12.39
N ASP A 896 2.02 1.83 -12.23
CA ASP A 896 3.01 0.76 -12.06
C ASP A 896 3.22 -0.09 -13.33
N THR A 897 2.63 0.29 -14.47
CA THR A 897 3.10 -0.15 -15.79
C THR A 897 4.34 0.67 -16.20
N ARG A 898 5.30 0.02 -16.89
CA ARG A 898 6.43 0.65 -17.57
C ARG A 898 6.51 0.19 -19.03
N LEU A 899 7.06 1.05 -19.89
CA LEU A 899 7.32 0.77 -21.31
C LEU A 899 8.76 1.16 -21.64
N THR A 900 9.57 0.18 -22.05
CA THR A 900 10.99 0.40 -22.40
C THR A 900 11.15 1.09 -23.76
N GLY A 901 10.25 0.83 -24.70
CA GLY A 901 10.25 1.37 -26.06
C GLY A 901 9.58 2.73 -26.20
N HIS A 902 9.46 3.23 -27.43
CA HIS A 902 8.77 4.47 -27.75
C HIS A 902 7.25 4.33 -27.55
N ALA A 903 6.62 5.28 -26.84
CA ALA A 903 5.19 5.24 -26.51
C ALA A 903 4.30 5.35 -27.76
N TYR A 904 4.50 6.39 -28.58
CA TYR A 904 3.73 6.59 -29.81
C TYR A 904 3.81 5.39 -30.77
N ASP A 905 5.01 4.89 -31.07
CA ASP A 905 5.20 3.71 -31.94
C ASP A 905 4.45 2.47 -31.43
N MET A 906 4.48 2.24 -30.11
CA MET A 906 3.76 1.13 -29.48
C MET A 906 2.24 1.31 -29.58
N LEU A 907 1.68 2.45 -29.15
CA LEU A 907 0.22 2.64 -29.09
C LEU A 907 -0.42 2.67 -30.49
N GLU A 908 0.22 3.31 -31.47
CA GLU A 908 -0.27 3.34 -32.86
C GLU A 908 -0.24 1.94 -33.49
N LYS A 909 0.79 1.13 -33.22
CA LYS A 909 0.87 -0.23 -33.76
C LYS A 909 -0.10 -1.20 -33.10
N LEU A 910 -0.40 -1.04 -31.81
CA LEU A 910 -1.49 -1.75 -31.13
C LEU A 910 -2.85 -1.39 -31.73
N ALA A 911 -3.12 -0.10 -31.96
CA ALA A 911 -4.34 0.36 -32.61
C ALA A 911 -4.46 -0.17 -34.05
N ALA A 912 -3.39 -0.06 -34.85
CA ALA A 912 -3.36 -0.55 -36.21
C ALA A 912 -3.52 -2.08 -36.30
N PHE A 913 -2.95 -2.87 -35.38
CA PHE A 913 -3.21 -4.30 -35.27
C PHE A 913 -4.69 -4.57 -35.00
N ALA A 914 -5.26 -3.94 -33.97
CA ALA A 914 -6.65 -4.15 -33.58
C ALA A 914 -7.64 -3.72 -34.67
N LYS A 915 -7.30 -2.68 -35.44
CA LYS A 915 -8.05 -2.23 -36.61
C LYS A 915 -8.12 -3.30 -37.71
N ARG A 916 -7.00 -3.98 -38.00
CA ARG A 916 -6.93 -5.08 -38.97
C ARG A 916 -7.68 -6.34 -38.55
N GLN A 917 -7.99 -6.51 -37.25
CA GLN A 917 -8.61 -7.75 -36.77
C GLN A 917 -10.06 -7.90 -37.27
N PRO A 918 -10.42 -9.06 -37.88
CA PRO A 918 -11.76 -9.33 -38.34
C PRO A 918 -12.66 -9.82 -37.20
N ARG A 919 -13.98 -9.61 -37.29
CA ARG A 919 -14.95 -9.99 -36.25
C ARG A 919 -15.17 -11.50 -36.14
N LYS A 920 -15.09 -12.25 -37.26
CA LYS A 920 -15.19 -13.72 -37.24
C LYS A 920 -14.10 -14.33 -36.36
N GLY A 921 -14.50 -15.20 -35.43
CA GLY A 921 -13.61 -15.90 -34.49
C GLY A 921 -12.86 -14.98 -33.50
N LEU A 922 -13.26 -13.70 -33.40
CA LEU A 922 -12.46 -12.69 -32.69
C LEU A 922 -12.48 -12.91 -31.18
N TRP A 923 -13.66 -13.18 -30.61
CA TRP A 923 -13.78 -13.51 -29.20
C TRP A 923 -12.97 -14.77 -28.87
N GLU A 924 -13.11 -15.82 -29.69
CA GLU A 924 -12.46 -17.11 -29.54
C GLU A 924 -10.92 -17.02 -29.65
N ARG A 925 -10.39 -16.04 -30.39
CA ARG A 925 -8.96 -15.68 -30.39
C ARG A 925 -8.59 -14.86 -29.15
N ASN A 926 -9.44 -13.91 -28.75
CA ASN A 926 -9.19 -13.04 -27.60
C ASN A 926 -9.14 -13.80 -26.27
N GLU A 927 -9.84 -14.93 -26.11
CA GLU A 927 -9.80 -15.75 -24.87
C GLU A 927 -8.48 -16.50 -24.67
N ARG A 928 -7.43 -16.23 -25.46
CA ARG A 928 -6.24 -17.08 -25.55
C ARG A 928 -4.93 -16.33 -25.51
N TYR A 929 -3.96 -16.87 -24.79
CA TYR A 929 -2.57 -16.47 -24.97
C TYR A 929 -2.05 -16.97 -26.33
N TYR A 930 -1.72 -16.03 -27.22
CA TYR A 930 -1.04 -16.35 -28.47
C TYR A 930 0.41 -16.76 -28.19
N ILE A 931 0.73 -18.02 -28.49
CA ILE A 931 2.05 -18.63 -28.31
C ILE A 931 2.60 -18.98 -29.71
N PRO A 932 3.46 -18.13 -30.32
CA PRO A 932 3.89 -18.32 -31.71
C PRO A 932 4.60 -19.67 -31.94
N GLY A 933 5.41 -20.11 -30.98
CA GLY A 933 6.15 -21.38 -31.05
C GLY A 933 5.29 -22.65 -30.91
N TYR A 934 3.97 -22.51 -30.70
CA TYR A 934 3.02 -23.63 -30.65
C TYR A 934 1.99 -23.54 -31.79
N TYR A 935 1.44 -22.34 -32.02
CA TYR A 935 0.36 -22.13 -33.00
C TYR A 935 0.84 -21.63 -34.39
N GLY A 936 2.11 -21.25 -34.54
CA GLY A 936 2.60 -20.62 -35.77
C GLY A 936 2.14 -19.16 -35.92
N ALA A 937 2.02 -18.70 -37.17
CA ALA A 937 1.68 -17.31 -37.49
C ALA A 937 0.22 -16.96 -37.12
N TYR A 938 0.01 -15.72 -36.64
CA TYR A 938 -1.23 -15.27 -36.00
C TYR A 938 -2.46 -15.32 -36.91
N ASP A 939 -2.46 -14.58 -38.02
CA ASP A 939 -3.62 -14.44 -38.90
C ASP A 939 -3.87 -15.66 -39.81
N THR A 940 -3.04 -16.71 -39.73
CA THR A 940 -3.18 -17.94 -40.52
C THR A 940 -3.28 -19.19 -39.65
N ALA A 941 -2.15 -19.74 -39.19
CA ALA A 941 -2.09 -21.02 -38.50
C ALA A 941 -2.76 -20.97 -37.11
N PHE A 942 -2.54 -19.90 -36.33
CA PHE A 942 -3.24 -19.72 -35.07
C PHE A 942 -4.74 -19.53 -35.29
N ARG A 943 -5.15 -18.60 -36.17
CA ARG A 943 -6.56 -18.39 -36.53
C ARG A 943 -7.28 -19.69 -36.91
N ALA A 944 -6.69 -20.48 -37.82
CA ALA A 944 -7.25 -21.78 -38.22
C ALA A 944 -7.33 -22.79 -37.06
N SER A 945 -6.36 -22.81 -36.14
CA SER A 945 -6.41 -23.69 -34.96
C SER A 945 -7.49 -23.30 -33.95
N VAL A 946 -7.85 -22.01 -33.88
CA VAL A 946 -8.91 -21.50 -33.01
C VAL A 946 -10.28 -21.89 -33.57
N ASP A 947 -10.52 -21.62 -34.85
CA ASP A 947 -11.77 -21.98 -35.53
C ASP A 947 -11.99 -23.51 -35.52
N ALA A 948 -10.93 -24.31 -35.72
CA ALA A 948 -11.00 -25.77 -35.61
C ALA A 948 -11.35 -26.26 -34.19
N ALA A 949 -10.83 -25.60 -33.14
CA ALA A 949 -11.16 -25.93 -31.75
C ALA A 949 -12.62 -25.56 -31.40
N ALA A 950 -13.12 -24.42 -31.88
CA ALA A 950 -14.52 -24.02 -31.69
C ALA A 950 -15.48 -25.00 -32.37
N ALA A 951 -15.20 -25.39 -33.62
CA ALA A 951 -15.97 -26.39 -34.36
C ALA A 951 -15.96 -27.76 -33.68
N ALA A 952 -14.81 -28.21 -33.16
CA ALA A 952 -14.69 -29.48 -32.43
C ALA A 952 -15.47 -29.48 -31.09
N ALA A 953 -15.64 -28.32 -30.47
CA ALA A 953 -16.47 -28.14 -29.27
C ALA A 953 -17.97 -27.98 -29.56
N GLY A 954 -18.39 -27.99 -30.84
CA GLY A 954 -19.79 -27.78 -31.23
C GLY A 954 -20.30 -26.36 -30.95
N HIS A 955 -19.42 -25.36 -30.97
CA HIS A 955 -19.76 -23.97 -30.70
C HIS A 955 -19.67 -23.10 -31.97
N ASP A 956 -20.77 -22.41 -32.30
CA ASP A 956 -20.75 -21.32 -33.26
C ASP A 956 -19.90 -20.15 -32.73
N ALA A 957 -19.05 -19.57 -33.57
CA ALA A 957 -18.22 -18.42 -33.19
C ALA A 957 -19.07 -17.17 -32.92
N VAL A 958 -18.72 -16.39 -31.90
CA VAL A 958 -19.43 -15.18 -31.49
C VAL A 958 -19.25 -14.07 -32.53
N TRP A 959 -20.16 -14.05 -33.49
CA TRP A 959 -20.20 -13.05 -34.57
C TRP A 959 -20.79 -11.70 -34.11
N GLY A 960 -21.79 -11.72 -33.24
CA GLY A 960 -22.49 -10.51 -32.80
C GLY A 960 -22.90 -10.56 -31.33
N ALA A 961 -23.71 -9.60 -30.93
CA ALA A 961 -24.27 -9.55 -29.58
C ALA A 961 -25.06 -10.84 -29.22
N PRO A 962 -24.95 -11.35 -27.98
CA PRO A 962 -25.81 -12.42 -27.51
C PRO A 962 -27.28 -11.96 -27.47
N ARG A 963 -28.21 -12.85 -27.81
CA ARG A 963 -29.65 -12.56 -27.79
C ARG A 963 -30.15 -12.58 -26.34
N LEU A 964 -30.26 -11.41 -25.73
CA LEU A 964 -30.77 -11.22 -24.36
C LEU A 964 -31.89 -10.17 -24.38
N PRO A 965 -33.07 -10.42 -23.80
CA PRO A 965 -34.24 -9.55 -23.96
C PRO A 965 -34.10 -8.18 -23.27
N PHE A 966 -33.24 -8.06 -22.26
CA PHE A 966 -32.97 -6.81 -21.53
C PHE A 966 -31.81 -5.98 -22.11
N ILE A 967 -31.16 -6.45 -23.19
CA ILE A 967 -30.07 -5.77 -23.89
C ILE A 967 -30.53 -5.32 -25.27
N HIS A 968 -30.28 -4.05 -25.61
CA HIS A 968 -30.42 -3.53 -26.96
C HIS A 968 -29.00 -3.29 -27.53
N PRO A 969 -28.51 -4.15 -28.45
CA PRO A 969 -27.18 -3.98 -29.03
C PRO A 969 -27.06 -2.68 -29.83
N VAL A 970 -25.92 -1.98 -29.68
CA VAL A 970 -25.62 -0.74 -30.42
C VAL A 970 -24.47 -0.90 -31.42
N GLY A 971 -23.74 -2.02 -31.37
CA GLY A 971 -22.78 -2.43 -32.40
C GLY A 971 -23.47 -2.97 -33.66
N PRO A 972 -22.71 -3.13 -34.76
CA PRO A 972 -23.26 -3.59 -36.03
C PRO A 972 -23.75 -5.05 -35.96
N SER A 973 -24.97 -5.29 -36.46
CA SER A 973 -25.46 -6.64 -36.73
C SER A 973 -24.56 -7.35 -37.75
N PRO A 974 -24.30 -8.66 -37.59
CA PRO A 974 -23.57 -9.42 -38.60
C PRO A 974 -24.29 -9.48 -39.96
N PRO A 975 -23.57 -9.66 -41.08
CA PRO A 975 -24.19 -9.92 -42.37
C PRO A 975 -24.96 -11.26 -42.33
N LEU A 976 -26.29 -11.19 -42.41
CA LEU A 976 -27.20 -12.33 -42.28
C LEU A 976 -28.01 -12.56 -43.57
N PRO A 977 -28.53 -13.78 -43.83
CA PRO A 977 -28.60 -14.93 -42.92
C PRO A 977 -27.39 -15.87 -43.00
N ALA A 978 -26.50 -15.75 -42.00
CA ALA A 978 -25.56 -16.79 -41.64
C ALA A 978 -26.34 -17.99 -41.05
N GLY A 979 -26.67 -18.95 -41.91
CA GLY A 979 -26.97 -20.31 -41.48
C GLY A 979 -25.67 -21.06 -41.14
N PRO A 980 -25.78 -22.30 -40.62
CA PRO A 980 -24.60 -23.15 -40.39
C PRO A 980 -23.76 -23.28 -41.68
N GLY A 981 -22.48 -22.91 -41.60
CA GLY A 981 -21.54 -22.98 -42.72
C GLY A 981 -21.42 -21.72 -43.59
N TYR A 982 -21.97 -20.56 -43.20
CA TYR A 982 -21.62 -19.29 -43.86
C TYR A 982 -20.19 -18.85 -43.52
N ASP A 983 -19.46 -18.34 -44.51
CA ASP A 983 -18.11 -17.82 -44.36
C ASP A 983 -18.00 -16.45 -45.07
N ASP A 984 -17.41 -15.47 -44.38
CA ASP A 984 -17.10 -14.13 -44.90
C ASP A 984 -15.65 -14.00 -45.38
N ASP A 985 -14.86 -15.08 -45.33
CA ASP A 985 -13.40 -15.09 -45.47
C ASP A 985 -12.71 -14.05 -44.56
N TYR A 986 -13.29 -13.85 -43.37
CA TYR A 986 -12.83 -12.90 -42.36
C TYR A 986 -12.75 -11.44 -42.88
N GLN A 987 -13.65 -11.02 -43.77
CA GLN A 987 -13.69 -9.65 -44.29
C GLN A 987 -14.50 -8.70 -43.39
N TRP A 988 -15.45 -9.18 -42.60
CA TRP A 988 -16.30 -8.30 -41.81
C TRP A 988 -15.58 -7.77 -40.56
N GLY A 989 -15.58 -6.44 -40.43
CA GLY A 989 -14.89 -5.72 -39.36
C GLY A 989 -13.40 -5.47 -39.61
N THR A 990 -12.82 -5.85 -40.75
CA THR A 990 -11.49 -5.35 -41.13
C THR A 990 -11.55 -3.84 -41.42
N ASP A 991 -10.48 -3.10 -41.09
CA ASP A 991 -10.41 -1.63 -41.14
C ASP A 991 -11.41 -0.85 -40.24
N GLU A 992 -12.19 -1.56 -39.43
CA GLU A 992 -13.01 -0.98 -38.34
C GLU A 992 -12.12 -0.69 -37.11
N GLU A 993 -12.27 0.45 -36.45
CA GLU A 993 -11.60 0.70 -35.16
C GLU A 993 -12.08 -0.28 -34.08
N ALA A 994 -11.17 -0.75 -33.23
CA ALA A 994 -11.55 -1.57 -32.09
C ALA A 994 -12.10 -0.71 -30.92
N ASP A 995 -13.29 -1.07 -30.45
CA ASP A 995 -13.94 -0.47 -29.30
C ASP A 995 -13.22 -0.73 -27.98
N LEU A 996 -12.55 -1.88 -27.87
CA LEU A 996 -11.72 -2.25 -26.73
C LEU A 996 -10.40 -2.85 -27.23
N ILE A 997 -9.27 -2.40 -26.70
CA ILE A 997 -7.95 -3.02 -26.89
C ILE A 997 -7.36 -3.35 -25.52
N THR A 998 -7.30 -4.63 -25.16
CA THR A 998 -6.67 -5.11 -23.92
C THR A 998 -5.25 -5.62 -24.17
N LEU A 999 -4.41 -5.62 -23.13
CA LEU A 999 -3.06 -6.21 -23.15
C LEU A 999 -3.00 -7.59 -22.46
N ALA A 1000 -4.15 -8.15 -22.07
CA ALA A 1000 -4.33 -9.53 -21.62
C ALA A 1000 -5.59 -10.15 -22.27
N PRO A 1001 -5.73 -11.48 -22.29
CA PRO A 1001 -6.88 -12.17 -22.88
C PRO A 1001 -8.24 -11.73 -22.31
N LEU A 1002 -9.25 -11.69 -23.18
CA LEU A 1002 -10.65 -11.48 -22.81
C LEU A 1002 -11.30 -12.81 -22.45
N PHE A 1003 -11.06 -13.25 -21.23
CA PHE A 1003 -11.48 -14.56 -20.73
C PHE A 1003 -12.98 -14.66 -20.45
N ASP A 1004 -13.49 -15.88 -20.21
CA ASP A 1004 -14.82 -16.12 -19.64
C ASP A 1004 -14.68 -16.30 -18.11
N PRO A 1005 -15.08 -15.33 -17.26
CA PRO A 1005 -14.96 -15.42 -15.81
C PRO A 1005 -15.86 -16.49 -15.17
N ARG A 1006 -16.88 -16.98 -15.88
CA ARG A 1006 -17.78 -18.02 -15.36
C ARG A 1006 -17.02 -19.32 -15.16
N ASP A 1007 -17.25 -19.94 -14.01
CA ASP A 1007 -16.62 -21.19 -13.57
C ASP A 1007 -15.08 -21.15 -13.59
N SER A 1008 -14.46 -19.96 -13.67
CA SER A 1008 -13.00 -19.78 -13.85
C SER A 1008 -12.19 -19.87 -12.56
N GLY A 1009 -12.86 -19.89 -11.40
CA GLY A 1009 -12.23 -19.69 -10.09
C GLY A 1009 -11.73 -18.26 -9.83
N TRP A 1010 -11.94 -17.30 -10.74
CA TRP A 1010 -11.55 -15.90 -10.50
C TRP A 1010 -12.52 -15.19 -9.56
N ILE A 1011 -11.98 -14.52 -8.53
CA ILE A 1011 -12.72 -14.07 -7.35
C ILE A 1011 -13.89 -13.12 -7.63
N LEU A 1012 -13.79 -12.26 -8.64
CA LEU A 1012 -14.86 -11.31 -9.02
C LEU A 1012 -15.79 -11.84 -10.14
N GLY A 1013 -15.62 -13.08 -10.61
CA GLY A 1013 -16.29 -13.58 -11.81
C GLY A 1013 -17.82 -13.63 -11.73
N ASN A 1014 -18.37 -13.65 -10.51
CA ASN A 1014 -19.81 -13.67 -10.22
C ASN A 1014 -20.41 -12.28 -9.97
N ASP A 1015 -19.59 -11.24 -9.75
CA ASP A 1015 -20.03 -9.92 -9.33
C ASP A 1015 -20.61 -9.12 -10.51
N VAL A 1016 -21.92 -9.30 -10.72
CA VAL A 1016 -22.72 -8.71 -11.79
C VAL A 1016 -24.08 -8.30 -11.22
N TRP A 1017 -24.52 -7.08 -11.55
CA TRP A 1017 -25.67 -6.43 -10.92
C TRP A 1017 -26.70 -5.94 -11.94
N ALA A 1018 -27.98 -6.07 -11.58
CA ALA A 1018 -29.20 -5.64 -12.30
C ALA A 1018 -29.41 -6.14 -13.75
N TYR A 1019 -28.43 -6.79 -14.37
CA TYR A 1019 -28.60 -7.57 -15.60
C TYR A 1019 -29.48 -8.80 -15.33
N SER A 1020 -30.79 -8.62 -15.25
CA SER A 1020 -31.76 -9.66 -14.89
C SER A 1020 -33.19 -9.28 -15.29
N ASP A 1021 -34.03 -10.30 -15.51
CA ASP A 1021 -35.48 -10.18 -15.67
C ASP A 1021 -36.19 -11.40 -15.02
N GLU A 1022 -37.49 -11.59 -15.28
CA GLU A 1022 -38.29 -12.71 -14.74
C GLU A 1022 -37.75 -14.11 -15.11
N ASN A 1023 -36.93 -14.22 -16.16
CA ASN A 1023 -36.44 -15.48 -16.74
C ASN A 1023 -34.90 -15.60 -16.72
N HIS A 1024 -34.17 -14.51 -16.45
CA HIS A 1024 -32.71 -14.45 -16.47
C HIS A 1024 -32.15 -13.83 -15.19
N THR A 1025 -31.20 -14.50 -14.55
CA THR A 1025 -30.50 -13.97 -13.37
C THR A 1025 -29.18 -13.30 -13.76
N SER A 1026 -28.66 -12.39 -12.93
CA SER A 1026 -27.34 -11.79 -13.17
C SER A 1026 -26.19 -12.82 -13.13
N GLY A 1027 -26.42 -14.01 -12.56
CA GLY A 1027 -25.51 -15.16 -12.68
C GLY A 1027 -25.46 -15.77 -14.09
N SER A 1028 -26.55 -15.73 -14.87
CA SER A 1028 -26.57 -16.32 -16.22
C SER A 1028 -25.88 -15.46 -17.30
N LEU A 1029 -25.62 -14.18 -17.02
CA LEU A 1029 -25.11 -13.21 -18.00
C LEU A 1029 -23.79 -13.68 -18.67
N PRO A 1030 -23.71 -13.77 -20.00
CA PRO A 1030 -22.46 -13.92 -20.74
C PRO A 1030 -21.55 -12.71 -20.48
N ARG A 1031 -20.34 -12.95 -19.95
CA ARG A 1031 -19.45 -11.92 -19.43
C ARG A 1031 -18.00 -12.16 -19.87
N ARG A 1032 -17.19 -11.10 -19.91
CA ARG A 1032 -15.78 -11.16 -20.31
C ARG A 1032 -14.94 -10.24 -19.42
N GLY A 1033 -13.80 -10.72 -18.94
CA GLY A 1033 -12.82 -9.95 -18.16
C GLY A 1033 -11.44 -9.97 -18.81
N SER A 1034 -10.54 -9.08 -18.37
CA SER A 1034 -9.12 -9.08 -18.78
C SER A 1034 -8.30 -8.49 -17.63
N ILE A 1035 -7.47 -9.31 -16.96
CA ILE A 1035 -6.74 -8.89 -15.77
C ILE A 1035 -5.66 -7.84 -16.12
N GLY A 1036 -5.67 -6.72 -15.40
CA GLY A 1036 -4.88 -5.51 -15.69
C GLY A 1036 -5.69 -4.48 -16.50
N THR A 1037 -5.85 -3.27 -15.96
CA THR A 1037 -6.74 -2.23 -16.53
C THR A 1037 -6.09 -1.35 -17.59
N GLN A 1038 -4.83 -1.63 -17.93
CA GLN A 1038 -4.10 -1.02 -19.04
C GLN A 1038 -4.75 -1.35 -20.40
N CYS A 1039 -5.76 -0.59 -20.83
CA CYS A 1039 -6.52 -0.84 -22.06
C CYS A 1039 -7.04 0.45 -22.75
N ARG A 1040 -7.29 0.38 -24.06
CA ARG A 1040 -7.95 1.44 -24.86
C ARG A 1040 -9.43 1.16 -24.95
N LEU A 1041 -10.28 2.17 -24.70
CA LEU A 1041 -11.72 2.14 -24.92
C LEU A 1041 -12.11 3.18 -25.97
N SER A 1042 -13.10 2.89 -26.82
CA SER A 1042 -13.73 3.88 -27.69
C SER A 1042 -14.71 4.77 -26.94
N ARG A 1043 -15.03 5.91 -27.54
CA ARG A 1043 -16.13 6.78 -27.13
C ARG A 1043 -17.46 6.03 -27.08
N ALA A 1044 -17.75 5.18 -28.07
CA ALA A 1044 -19.00 4.44 -28.17
C ALA A 1044 -19.15 3.43 -27.02
N LEU A 1045 -18.08 2.68 -26.71
CA LEU A 1045 -18.05 1.76 -25.57
C LEU A 1045 -18.27 2.51 -24.25
N LEU A 1046 -17.56 3.62 -24.02
CA LEU A 1046 -17.73 4.42 -22.80
C LEU A 1046 -19.11 5.08 -22.67
N ASP A 1047 -19.76 5.41 -23.80
CA ASP A 1047 -21.12 5.96 -23.81
C ASP A 1047 -22.19 4.91 -23.49
N ILE A 1048 -22.08 3.69 -24.02
CA ILE A 1048 -23.04 2.62 -23.69
C ILE A 1048 -22.78 2.04 -22.30
N MET A 1049 -21.51 1.94 -21.86
CA MET A 1049 -21.16 1.66 -20.45
C MET A 1049 -21.83 2.68 -19.51
N HIS A 1050 -21.82 3.97 -19.88
CA HIS A 1050 -22.48 5.02 -19.11
C HIS A 1050 -24.01 4.85 -19.04
N VAL A 1051 -24.64 4.44 -20.15
CA VAL A 1051 -26.08 4.13 -20.21
C VAL A 1051 -26.44 2.91 -19.33
N GLU A 1052 -25.68 1.83 -19.41
CA GLU A 1052 -25.90 0.64 -18.56
C GLU A 1052 -25.76 0.98 -17.06
N SER A 1053 -24.68 1.66 -16.66
CA SER A 1053 -24.48 2.09 -15.28
C SER A 1053 -25.52 3.12 -14.80
N LEU A 1054 -26.13 3.91 -15.69
CA LEU A 1054 -27.30 4.75 -15.36
C LEU A 1054 -28.61 3.97 -15.21
N ARG A 1055 -28.79 2.87 -15.97
CA ARG A 1055 -29.96 1.96 -15.81
C ARG A 1055 -29.91 1.21 -14.47
N GLY A 1056 -28.70 0.97 -13.95
CA GLY A 1056 -28.40 0.18 -12.76
C GLY A 1056 -27.57 -1.07 -13.06
N ASN A 1057 -27.26 -1.32 -14.33
CA ASN A 1057 -26.57 -2.52 -14.79
C ASN A 1057 -25.05 -2.33 -14.68
N HIS A 1058 -24.36 -3.28 -14.03
CA HIS A 1058 -22.91 -3.18 -13.82
C HIS A 1058 -22.25 -4.56 -13.61
N ALA A 1059 -20.93 -4.58 -13.66
CA ALA A 1059 -20.08 -5.75 -13.40
C ALA A 1059 -18.82 -5.30 -12.63
N ALA A 1060 -18.17 -6.18 -11.87
CA ALA A 1060 -17.00 -5.79 -11.10
C ALA A 1060 -15.77 -5.48 -11.97
N SER A 1061 -15.01 -4.46 -11.54
CA SER A 1061 -13.59 -4.28 -11.84
C SER A 1061 -13.23 -4.47 -13.33
N GLU A 1062 -12.41 -5.45 -13.70
CA GLU A 1062 -11.91 -5.68 -15.07
C GLU A 1062 -12.98 -6.18 -16.06
N MET A 1063 -14.16 -6.59 -15.59
CA MET A 1063 -15.20 -7.17 -16.44
C MET A 1063 -15.99 -6.16 -17.26
N VAL A 1064 -16.12 -4.90 -16.80
CA VAL A 1064 -17.06 -3.94 -17.41
C VAL A 1064 -16.78 -3.71 -18.92
N PRO A 1065 -15.54 -3.39 -19.36
CA PRO A 1065 -15.31 -3.06 -20.76
C PRO A 1065 -15.51 -4.27 -21.67
N GLY A 1066 -15.02 -5.46 -21.27
CA GLY A 1066 -15.14 -6.69 -22.05
C GLY A 1066 -16.58 -7.19 -22.11
N THR A 1067 -17.28 -7.19 -20.98
CA THR A 1067 -18.68 -7.62 -20.87
C THR A 1067 -19.61 -6.70 -21.66
N VAL A 1068 -19.54 -5.39 -21.46
CA VAL A 1068 -20.39 -4.44 -22.22
C VAL A 1068 -20.05 -4.48 -23.71
N SER A 1069 -18.78 -4.69 -24.09
CA SER A 1069 -18.43 -4.91 -25.51
C SER A 1069 -19.11 -6.14 -26.10
N LEU A 1070 -19.09 -7.28 -25.39
CA LEU A 1070 -19.77 -8.51 -25.83
C LEU A 1070 -21.28 -8.30 -25.94
N LEU A 1071 -21.91 -7.78 -24.89
CA LEU A 1071 -23.37 -7.62 -24.80
C LEU A 1071 -23.93 -6.74 -25.93
N HIS A 1072 -23.22 -5.68 -26.31
CA HIS A 1072 -23.67 -4.76 -27.36
C HIS A 1072 -23.08 -5.04 -28.75
N GLY A 1073 -22.27 -6.09 -28.93
CA GLY A 1073 -21.68 -6.45 -30.23
C GLY A 1073 -20.59 -5.49 -30.71
N LEU A 1074 -19.88 -4.84 -29.79
CA LEU A 1074 -18.77 -3.93 -30.08
C LEU A 1074 -17.46 -4.68 -30.33
N LYS A 1075 -16.52 -4.07 -31.05
CA LYS A 1075 -15.28 -4.74 -31.50
C LYS A 1075 -14.21 -4.75 -30.41
N ALA A 1076 -14.18 -5.79 -29.59
CA ALA A 1076 -13.10 -6.01 -28.62
C ALA A 1076 -11.92 -6.81 -29.23
N VAL A 1077 -10.69 -6.44 -28.87
CA VAL A 1077 -9.46 -7.11 -29.30
C VAL A 1077 -8.50 -7.26 -28.11
N PHE A 1078 -7.98 -8.47 -27.90
CA PHE A 1078 -6.75 -8.67 -27.14
C PHE A 1078 -5.56 -8.42 -28.09
N ALA A 1079 -4.68 -7.47 -27.75
CA ALA A 1079 -3.44 -7.24 -28.46
C ALA A 1079 -2.31 -8.09 -27.81
N PRO A 1080 -1.82 -9.15 -28.48
CA PRO A 1080 -0.87 -10.09 -27.88
C PRO A 1080 0.56 -9.51 -27.87
N ILE A 1081 0.82 -8.59 -26.94
CA ILE A 1081 2.12 -7.95 -26.72
C ILE A 1081 3.23 -8.96 -26.43
N PRO A 1082 4.51 -8.66 -26.77
CA PRO A 1082 5.65 -9.50 -26.41
C PRO A 1082 5.80 -9.62 -24.88
N VAL A 1083 5.54 -10.80 -24.34
CA VAL A 1083 5.73 -11.16 -22.93
C VAL A 1083 6.71 -12.32 -22.83
N PHE A 1084 7.67 -12.22 -21.91
CA PHE A 1084 8.78 -13.15 -21.77
C PHE A 1084 8.66 -13.93 -20.45
N MET A 1085 9.02 -15.21 -20.46
CA MET A 1085 9.32 -15.95 -19.24
C MET A 1085 10.81 -15.82 -18.90
N ASP A 1086 11.15 -15.64 -17.63
CA ASP A 1086 12.54 -15.61 -17.17
C ASP A 1086 13.20 -17.00 -17.11
N ARG A 1087 12.39 -18.07 -17.14
CA ARG A 1087 12.81 -19.48 -17.25
C ARG A 1087 12.30 -20.11 -18.56
N PRO A 1088 13.08 -20.99 -19.20
CA PRO A 1088 12.71 -21.58 -20.50
C PRO A 1088 11.66 -22.68 -20.35
N ILE A 1089 10.38 -22.32 -20.58
CA ILE A 1089 9.26 -23.26 -20.68
C ILE A 1089 8.97 -23.51 -22.18
N SER A 1090 8.67 -24.76 -22.56
CA SER A 1090 8.41 -25.08 -23.98
C SER A 1090 7.02 -24.57 -24.43
N PRO A 1091 6.85 -24.20 -25.72
CA PRO A 1091 5.57 -23.67 -26.22
C PRO A 1091 4.37 -24.59 -25.97
N ALA A 1092 4.55 -25.91 -26.03
CA ALA A 1092 3.49 -26.88 -25.73
C ALA A 1092 3.12 -26.94 -24.24
N ARG A 1093 4.07 -26.71 -23.32
CA ARG A 1093 3.78 -26.62 -21.88
C ARG A 1093 3.15 -25.28 -21.51
N LEU A 1094 3.57 -24.18 -22.16
CA LEU A 1094 2.86 -22.90 -22.09
C LEU A 1094 1.40 -23.06 -22.58
N ALA A 1095 1.17 -23.74 -23.71
CA ALA A 1095 -0.18 -24.01 -24.20
C ALA A 1095 -0.98 -24.88 -23.20
N ARG A 1096 -0.37 -25.91 -22.59
CA ARG A 1096 -1.05 -26.72 -21.54
C ARG A 1096 -1.52 -25.86 -20.36
N TRP A 1097 -0.68 -24.96 -19.85
CA TRP A 1097 -0.95 -24.26 -18.58
C TRP A 1097 -1.75 -22.97 -18.72
N PHE A 1098 -1.58 -22.25 -19.82
CA PHE A 1098 -2.29 -21.00 -20.07
C PHE A 1098 -3.53 -21.21 -20.92
N ASN A 1099 -3.54 -22.23 -21.80
CA ASN A 1099 -4.60 -22.44 -22.79
C ASN A 1099 -5.44 -23.72 -22.52
N SER A 1100 -5.70 -24.00 -21.24
CA SER A 1100 -6.30 -25.23 -20.67
C SER A 1100 -7.83 -25.40 -20.75
N GLY A 1101 -8.60 -24.35 -21.02
CA GLY A 1101 -10.05 -24.34 -20.77
C GLY A 1101 -10.89 -25.24 -21.70
N PRO A 1102 -12.15 -25.57 -21.29
CA PRO A 1102 -12.91 -26.71 -21.83
C PRO A 1102 -13.38 -26.58 -23.28
N ARG A 1103 -13.34 -25.39 -23.89
CA ARG A 1103 -13.65 -25.16 -25.33
C ARG A 1103 -12.40 -25.26 -26.21
N GLY A 1104 -11.29 -25.77 -25.66
CA GLY A 1104 -9.93 -25.49 -26.11
C GLY A 1104 -9.50 -24.03 -25.94
N GLY A 1105 -10.45 -23.10 -25.77
CA GLY A 1105 -10.27 -21.70 -25.35
C GLY A 1105 -9.76 -21.59 -23.92
N SER A 1106 -9.17 -20.45 -23.57
CA SER A 1106 -7.83 -20.52 -22.99
C SER A 1106 -7.60 -19.52 -21.86
N SER A 1107 -8.61 -19.37 -21.00
CA SER A 1107 -8.56 -18.57 -19.75
C SER A 1107 -9.90 -18.58 -18.96
N GLY A 1108 -10.87 -19.43 -19.31
CA GLY A 1108 -12.14 -19.59 -18.59
C GLY A 1108 -12.47 -21.06 -18.29
N GLY A 1109 -13.41 -21.30 -17.38
CA GLY A 1109 -13.65 -22.62 -16.80
C GLY A 1109 -12.59 -23.06 -15.77
N PRO A 1110 -12.79 -24.18 -15.05
CA PRO A 1110 -12.12 -24.47 -13.78
C PRO A 1110 -10.59 -24.45 -13.81
N ASP A 1111 -9.99 -24.85 -14.94
CA ASP A 1111 -8.53 -24.96 -15.08
C ASP A 1111 -7.84 -23.69 -15.61
N SER A 1112 -8.55 -22.56 -15.58
CA SER A 1112 -8.04 -21.25 -16.00
C SER A 1112 -6.74 -20.85 -15.29
N ALA A 1113 -5.81 -20.25 -16.02
CA ALA A 1113 -4.66 -19.55 -15.44
C ALA A 1113 -5.05 -18.28 -14.66
N MET A 1114 -6.24 -17.73 -14.90
CA MET A 1114 -6.82 -16.59 -14.17
C MET A 1114 -7.53 -17.00 -12.88
N GLY A 1115 -7.68 -18.30 -12.61
CA GLY A 1115 -8.35 -18.81 -11.42
C GLY A 1115 -7.53 -18.57 -10.15
N TRP A 1116 -8.20 -18.29 -9.04
CA TRP A 1116 -7.58 -18.10 -7.73
C TRP A 1116 -6.66 -19.28 -7.38
N GLY A 1117 -5.47 -19.01 -6.84
CA GLY A 1117 -4.46 -20.03 -6.53
C GLY A 1117 -3.76 -20.69 -7.74
N ARG A 1118 -4.26 -20.50 -8.97
CA ARG A 1118 -3.60 -20.93 -10.23
C ARG A 1118 -2.74 -19.82 -10.86
N GLU A 1119 -2.88 -18.59 -10.37
CA GLU A 1119 -2.18 -17.38 -10.83
C GLU A 1119 -0.64 -17.44 -10.68
N ASP A 1120 -0.11 -18.35 -9.85
CA ASP A 1120 1.33 -18.64 -9.73
C ASP A 1120 1.96 -19.03 -11.10
N ARG A 1121 1.15 -19.52 -12.06
CA ARG A 1121 1.56 -19.72 -13.46
C ARG A 1121 2.28 -18.50 -14.04
N PHE A 1122 1.87 -17.28 -13.68
CA PHE A 1122 2.47 -16.03 -14.16
C PHE A 1122 3.78 -15.61 -13.48
N ARG A 1123 4.27 -16.34 -12.46
CA ARG A 1123 5.33 -15.85 -11.57
C ARG A 1123 6.62 -15.39 -12.26
N GLY A 1124 7.00 -16.07 -13.34
CA GLY A 1124 8.16 -15.75 -14.18
C GLY A 1124 7.86 -14.93 -15.43
N ALA A 1125 6.65 -14.41 -15.62
CA ALA A 1125 6.30 -13.60 -16.77
C ALA A 1125 6.81 -12.14 -16.65
N THR A 1126 6.85 -11.39 -17.75
CA THR A 1126 7.08 -9.92 -17.72
C THR A 1126 5.81 -9.08 -17.63
N TRP A 1127 4.62 -9.70 -17.62
CA TRP A 1127 3.33 -9.01 -17.67
C TRP A 1127 2.22 -9.84 -16.99
N TYR A 1128 1.94 -9.53 -15.72
CA TYR A 1128 0.75 -9.93 -14.94
C TYR A 1128 0.82 -9.24 -13.57
N TYR A 1129 -0.28 -9.00 -12.85
CA TYR A 1129 -0.16 -8.33 -11.53
C TYR A 1129 0.62 -9.15 -10.49
N ARG A 1130 0.61 -10.48 -10.61
CA ARG A 1130 1.55 -11.42 -9.94
C ARG A 1130 2.73 -11.82 -10.85
N ALA A 1131 3.50 -10.85 -11.35
CA ALA A 1131 4.73 -11.11 -12.11
C ALA A 1131 5.96 -10.59 -11.36
N GLY A 1132 6.99 -11.42 -11.18
CA GLY A 1132 8.18 -11.13 -10.38
C GLY A 1132 9.33 -10.47 -11.16
N PRO A 1133 9.68 -10.96 -12.37
CA PRO A 1133 10.70 -10.35 -13.22
C PRO A 1133 10.56 -8.83 -13.52
N PRO A 1134 9.37 -8.23 -13.68
CA PRO A 1134 9.21 -6.83 -14.09
C PRO A 1134 9.98 -5.83 -13.22
N GLN A 1135 9.83 -5.91 -11.89
CA GLN A 1135 10.51 -5.01 -10.96
C GLN A 1135 12.04 -5.13 -11.10
N ARG A 1136 12.56 -6.36 -11.02
CA ARG A 1136 13.98 -6.68 -11.11
C ARG A 1136 14.60 -6.22 -12.43
N LEU A 1137 13.93 -6.56 -13.53
CA LEU A 1137 14.36 -6.25 -14.88
C LEU A 1137 14.38 -4.73 -15.13
N TYR A 1138 13.41 -4.00 -14.56
CA TYR A 1138 13.40 -2.55 -14.62
C TYR A 1138 14.46 -1.91 -13.72
N ASN A 1139 14.66 -2.40 -12.49
CA ASN A 1139 15.74 -1.98 -11.59
C ASN A 1139 17.11 -2.08 -12.29
N ASN A 1140 17.41 -3.26 -12.85
CA ASN A 1140 18.62 -3.47 -13.65
C ASN A 1140 18.73 -2.47 -14.81
N TRP A 1141 17.63 -2.25 -15.56
CA TRP A 1141 17.61 -1.37 -16.73
C TRP A 1141 17.81 0.12 -16.39
N VAL A 1142 17.28 0.61 -15.28
CA VAL A 1142 17.57 1.96 -14.77
C VAL A 1142 18.96 2.08 -14.11
N GLY A 1143 19.76 1.01 -14.14
CA GLY A 1143 21.15 0.98 -13.68
C GLY A 1143 21.32 0.75 -12.18
N TYR A 1144 20.25 0.40 -11.46
CA TYR A 1144 20.28 0.06 -10.05
C TYR A 1144 20.74 -1.40 -9.88
N GLU A 1145 21.49 -1.69 -8.80
CA GLU A 1145 21.92 -3.07 -8.54
C GLU A 1145 20.72 -3.91 -8.10
N ASP A 1146 20.49 -5.03 -8.76
CA ASP A 1146 19.51 -6.02 -8.35
C ASP A 1146 19.99 -7.42 -8.73
N ASN A 1147 20.23 -8.25 -7.71
CA ASN A 1147 20.77 -9.61 -7.82
C ASN A 1147 22.16 -9.69 -8.48
N GLY A 1148 23.02 -8.70 -8.23
CA GLY A 1148 24.36 -8.63 -8.81
C GLY A 1148 24.37 -8.28 -10.30
N VAL A 1149 23.35 -7.54 -10.76
CA VAL A 1149 23.22 -6.97 -12.10
C VAL A 1149 22.86 -5.49 -11.94
N GLY A 1150 23.46 -4.60 -12.74
CA GLY A 1150 23.35 -3.15 -12.54
C GLY A 1150 24.22 -2.64 -11.37
N GLY A 1151 24.16 -1.34 -11.08
CA GLY A 1151 25.12 -0.66 -10.22
C GLY A 1151 26.37 -0.20 -11.00
N LEU A 1152 27.02 0.88 -10.53
CA LEU A 1152 28.05 1.59 -11.28
C LEU A 1152 29.25 0.71 -11.67
N GLU A 1153 29.80 -0.06 -10.73
CA GLU A 1153 30.96 -0.93 -10.99
C GLU A 1153 30.63 -2.04 -12.01
N TRP A 1154 29.42 -2.61 -11.91
CA TRP A 1154 28.94 -3.62 -12.84
C TRP A 1154 28.80 -3.07 -14.26
N GLU A 1155 28.22 -1.87 -14.41
CA GLU A 1155 28.06 -1.24 -15.72
C GLU A 1155 29.38 -0.76 -16.33
N LEU A 1156 30.34 -0.35 -15.52
CA LEU A 1156 31.70 -0.05 -15.98
C LEU A 1156 32.41 -1.33 -16.48
N ALA A 1157 32.20 -2.47 -15.82
CA ALA A 1157 32.80 -3.75 -16.21
C ALA A 1157 32.08 -4.47 -17.36
N ARG A 1158 30.76 -4.33 -17.50
CA ARG A 1158 29.92 -5.13 -18.41
C ARG A 1158 29.11 -4.31 -19.42
N GLY A 1159 29.09 -2.99 -19.30
CA GLY A 1159 28.22 -2.09 -20.08
C GLY A 1159 26.80 -1.98 -19.51
N ARG A 1160 26.05 -0.99 -19.98
CA ARG A 1160 24.66 -0.78 -19.54
C ARG A 1160 23.71 -1.85 -20.07
N PRO A 1161 22.70 -2.30 -19.28
CA PRO A 1161 21.63 -3.15 -19.78
C PRO A 1161 20.81 -2.48 -20.89
N CYS A 1162 20.33 -3.28 -21.85
CA CYS A 1162 19.53 -2.79 -22.98
C CYS A 1162 18.39 -3.76 -23.28
N LEU A 1163 17.15 -3.26 -23.30
CA LEU A 1163 15.95 -4.10 -23.44
C LEU A 1163 15.21 -3.74 -24.74
N PRO A 1164 14.65 -4.70 -25.49
CA PRO A 1164 13.74 -4.39 -26.59
C PRO A 1164 12.47 -3.71 -26.09
N ALA A 1165 11.69 -3.12 -26.99
CA ALA A 1165 10.41 -2.51 -26.65
C ALA A 1165 9.47 -3.57 -26.02
N MET A 1166 9.07 -3.37 -24.77
CA MET A 1166 8.14 -4.23 -24.04
C MET A 1166 7.41 -3.45 -22.95
N PHE A 1167 6.21 -3.91 -22.59
CA PHE A 1167 5.56 -3.52 -21.34
C PHE A 1167 6.08 -4.38 -20.18
N LEU A 1168 6.19 -3.77 -19.01
CA LEU A 1168 6.53 -4.40 -17.74
C LEU A 1168 5.48 -4.01 -16.71
N HIS A 1169 4.89 -4.98 -16.03
CA HIS A 1169 3.90 -4.76 -14.97
C HIS A 1169 3.87 -5.97 -14.01
N PRO A 1170 3.88 -5.76 -12.67
CA PRO A 1170 3.97 -4.47 -11.96
C PRO A 1170 5.41 -3.98 -11.77
N VAL A 1171 5.59 -2.67 -11.78
CA VAL A 1171 6.85 -1.99 -11.41
C VAL A 1171 6.50 -0.82 -10.48
N LYS A 1172 6.76 -1.01 -9.18
CA LYS A 1172 6.39 -0.11 -8.09
C LYS A 1172 7.63 0.57 -7.50
N ASP A 1173 7.40 1.72 -6.88
CA ASP A 1173 8.30 2.40 -5.92
C ASP A 1173 9.80 2.43 -6.31
N VAL A 1174 10.08 2.76 -7.58
CA VAL A 1174 11.41 2.68 -8.16
C VAL A 1174 12.35 3.75 -7.59
N LEU A 1175 13.20 3.32 -6.66
CA LEU A 1175 14.22 4.12 -5.97
C LEU A 1175 15.62 3.50 -6.15
N PRO A 1176 16.70 4.28 -6.06
CA PRO A 1176 18.07 3.75 -6.13
C PRO A 1176 18.31 2.69 -5.06
N THR A 1177 18.81 1.52 -5.49
CA THR A 1177 19.12 0.41 -4.59
C THR A 1177 20.52 0.54 -3.98
N GLY A 1178 20.74 -0.10 -2.83
CA GLY A 1178 22.05 -0.19 -2.19
C GLY A 1178 22.95 -1.27 -2.83
N PRO A 1179 24.28 -1.20 -2.64
CA PRO A 1179 25.19 -2.25 -3.09
C PRO A 1179 24.82 -3.63 -2.53
N GLY A 1180 24.86 -4.66 -3.36
CA GLY A 1180 24.45 -6.02 -3.02
C GLY A 1180 22.94 -6.25 -2.92
N TYR A 1181 22.09 -5.28 -3.28
CA TYR A 1181 20.62 -5.43 -3.24
C TYR A 1181 20.12 -6.59 -4.11
N ARG A 1182 19.05 -7.23 -3.63
CA ARG A 1182 18.39 -8.36 -4.28
C ARG A 1182 16.88 -8.16 -4.15
N SER A 1183 16.17 -8.05 -5.27
CA SER A 1183 14.75 -8.39 -5.26
C SER A 1183 14.63 -9.90 -5.14
N GLU A 1184 13.95 -10.41 -4.13
CA GLU A 1184 13.43 -11.76 -4.23
C GLU A 1184 12.24 -11.74 -5.20
N SER A 1185 12.29 -12.56 -6.25
CA SER A 1185 11.14 -12.79 -7.14
C SER A 1185 10.11 -13.73 -6.48
N ASN A 1186 9.85 -13.48 -5.20
CA ASN A 1186 8.84 -14.13 -4.38
C ASN A 1186 7.57 -13.26 -4.47
N LEU A 1187 6.43 -13.85 -4.83
CA LEU A 1187 5.22 -13.10 -5.20
C LEU A 1187 4.08 -13.31 -4.19
N PRO A 1188 3.70 -12.27 -3.43
CA PRO A 1188 2.57 -12.32 -2.52
C PRO A 1188 1.46 -11.33 -2.89
N TYR A 1189 0.22 -11.83 -2.93
CA TYR A 1189 -1.03 -11.08 -2.77
C TYR A 1189 -2.08 -12.01 -2.16
#